data_AF-A0A936IJE3-F1
#
_entry.id   AF-A0A936IJE3-F1
#
_cell.length_a   1.000
_cell.length_b   1.000
_cell.length_c   1.000
_cell.angle_alpha   90.00
_cell.angle_beta   90.00
_cell.angle_gamma   90.00
#
_symmetry.space_group_name_H-M   'P 1'
#
loop_
_entity.id
_entity.type
_entity.pdbx_description
1 polymer ?
#
loop_
_entity_poly.entity_id
_entity_poly.type
_entity_poly.pdbx_seq_one_letter_code
_entity_poly.pdbx_strand_id
1 'polypeptide(L)'
;MRQTLCIVGFVVFYAVSALAQDSVSPNTGGAWQVGDAPYLFDTGELLNRYIVDTQQVTSSWGTNWRVAPLVKGSRVQTGFTTSLLSAQGISVSQFSGVPFAFGSYEVWNQPGYGTAWEDGFSLQPTTVSAAGLTGQQFVVGFSEFGTGDGGGNLNSVVGAVVNYDPADPYRLYVARINAAVNAQSDTENRSQFGFGSVDSSGHVYFRADAGPGPFPLIDNNLFRVRLVDPDGAGPRVGRDTTKLNVIDVFSNSDLPATDWLLAFDPTVHTCPGNIPQQINGTRPVIMDLRFGTSSVGGDYVREATAGVLTADASHRVSADHRGQIFFSPRMRCSDPNSVGTAVCIGGPLTSGTPKRTLNLFEIRANGSVIRRVGHTAPQIFTSLPPNNVTFGSLAGNGATFEHYGSQVAFRGGPPVTCGEDQQGRQLAAGVMYDTSAFTTLPLQNPYNAIAVARFNCTDPNDAAQWTLAAYICQISNSGTPGTLNDDVWDASVYYTNGGATPAGTLAPLYKIPLEPTSNRNGPSMSAPAMDSVGNIWFIAPYMPYGASNANSGLFRAVYDPATFTYRLDLVLPFGAIIQGVNSATPYRIVNFDIRDSNSVDSATLWAGNVLQTAWADADVSELSPADPRTLGGLVVSARILYDSNGDGQFGNDTGLPIRDQGYNVLLFVGPDLSLSPAVCPGDSDCDGDVDFDDIDLFVAALGGEQAWSNLYQQLYGTLPPCSYDNNDVDGQNGVNFDDIDPFVARIGQICP
;
A
#
# COMPACT_ATOMS: atom_id res chain seq x y z
N MET A 1 20.91 55.63 -44.27
CA MET A 1 20.46 54.23 -44.14
C MET A 1 20.18 54.00 -42.66
N ARG A 2 18.90 53.94 -42.26
CA ARG A 2 18.48 53.70 -40.87
C ARG A 2 18.47 52.19 -40.65
N GLN A 3 19.26 51.70 -39.70
CA GLN A 3 19.18 50.32 -39.22
C GLN A 3 18.13 50.24 -38.12
N THR A 4 17.16 49.35 -38.32
CA THR A 4 16.10 49.00 -37.37
C THR A 4 16.65 47.94 -36.41
N LEU A 5 16.72 48.27 -35.12
CA LEU A 5 17.09 47.37 -34.04
C LEU A 5 15.81 46.64 -33.58
N CYS A 6 15.68 45.34 -33.86
CA CYS A 6 14.63 44.49 -33.29
C CYS A 6 15.07 44.04 -31.89
N ILE A 7 14.35 44.49 -30.86
CA ILE A 7 14.46 43.98 -29.49
C ILE A 7 13.49 42.80 -29.39
N VAL A 8 14.02 41.59 -29.24
CA VAL A 8 13.27 40.39 -28.87
C VAL A 8 13.18 40.36 -27.35
N GLY A 9 11.98 40.60 -26.82
CA GLY A 9 11.70 40.45 -25.39
C GLY A 9 11.51 38.97 -25.06
N PHE A 10 12.43 38.40 -24.28
CA PHE A 10 12.20 37.14 -23.57
C PHE A 10 11.25 37.41 -22.40
N VAL A 11 10.00 36.97 -22.52
CA VAL A 11 9.08 36.87 -21.40
C VAL A 11 9.38 35.55 -20.69
N VAL A 12 10.05 35.64 -19.54
CA VAL A 12 10.21 34.51 -18.62
C VAL A 12 8.86 34.31 -17.93
N PHE A 13 8.13 33.27 -18.33
CA PHE A 13 6.97 32.80 -17.58
C PHE A 13 7.50 32.04 -16.36
N TYR A 14 7.43 32.66 -15.18
CA TYR A 14 7.48 31.90 -13.94
C TYR A 14 6.18 31.10 -13.85
N ALA A 15 6.27 29.79 -14.07
CA ALA A 15 5.18 28.88 -13.75
C ALA A 15 5.02 28.91 -12.23
N VAL A 16 3.99 29.58 -11.74
CA VAL A 16 3.59 29.51 -10.34
C VAL A 16 3.16 28.06 -10.10
N SER A 17 3.81 27.38 -9.16
CA SER A 17 3.44 26.02 -8.74
C SER A 17 2.01 26.06 -8.20
N ALA A 18 1.05 25.69 -9.02
CA ALA A 18 -0.35 25.59 -8.62
C ALA A 18 -0.48 24.40 -7.67
N LEU A 19 -0.72 24.62 -6.38
CA LEU A 19 -1.01 23.59 -5.38
C LEU A 19 -2.36 22.91 -5.75
N ALA A 20 -2.46 21.58 -5.82
CA ALA A 20 -3.62 20.83 -6.35
C ALA A 20 -4.04 19.56 -5.53
N GLN A 21 -5.31 19.45 -5.07
CA GLN A 21 -5.75 18.61 -3.91
C GLN A 21 -6.47 17.27 -4.06
N ASP A 22 -6.68 16.57 -2.92
CA ASP A 22 -7.87 15.85 -2.39
C ASP A 22 -9.19 16.67 -2.31
N SER A 23 -10.35 16.08 -2.58
CA SER A 23 -11.59 16.85 -2.75
C SER A 23 -12.34 16.99 -1.40
N VAL A 24 -13.02 18.12 -1.15
CA VAL A 24 -13.98 18.25 -0.03
C VAL A 24 -15.18 19.08 -0.50
N SER A 25 -16.40 18.62 -0.25
CA SER A 25 -17.60 19.37 -0.66
C SER A 25 -17.74 20.67 0.15
N PRO A 26 -17.93 21.85 -0.48
CA PRO A 26 -18.25 23.09 0.22
C PRO A 26 -19.71 23.12 0.74
N ASN A 27 -20.53 22.13 0.36
CA ASN A 27 -21.94 22.06 0.78
C ASN A 27 -22.04 21.62 2.25
N THR A 28 -21.92 22.60 3.15
CA THR A 28 -21.99 22.44 4.60
C THR A 28 -23.42 22.38 5.15
N GLY A 29 -24.45 22.65 4.33
CA GLY A 29 -25.84 22.82 4.78
C GLY A 29 -26.84 21.76 4.30
N GLY A 30 -27.42 21.00 5.24
CA GLY A 30 -28.61 20.17 5.02
C GLY A 30 -28.63 18.87 5.81
N ALA A 31 -29.81 18.25 5.96
CA ALA A 31 -29.97 16.92 6.58
C ALA A 31 -29.33 15.78 5.76
N TRP A 32 -28.86 16.09 4.55
CA TRP A 32 -28.24 15.19 3.59
C TRP A 32 -26.91 15.80 3.13
N GLN A 33 -25.92 15.89 4.03
CA GLN A 33 -24.55 16.29 3.68
C GLN A 33 -23.94 15.22 2.78
N VAL A 34 -24.22 15.34 1.50
CA VAL A 34 -23.69 14.50 0.45
C VAL A 34 -22.24 14.94 0.23
N GLY A 35 -21.27 14.18 0.74
CA GLY A 35 -19.88 14.36 0.35
C GLY A 35 -19.72 14.29 -1.18
N ASP A 36 -18.64 14.85 -1.68
CA ASP A 36 -18.28 14.94 -3.11
C ASP A 36 -17.74 13.65 -3.76
N ALA A 37 -18.01 12.49 -3.19
CA ALA A 37 -17.53 11.24 -3.76
C ALA A 37 -18.26 10.94 -5.09
N PRO A 38 -17.54 10.43 -6.12
CA PRO A 38 -18.12 10.09 -7.41
C PRO A 38 -19.33 9.17 -7.27
N TYR A 39 -20.42 9.47 -7.97
CA TYR A 39 -21.60 8.61 -7.94
C TYR A 39 -21.44 7.42 -8.90
N LEU A 40 -21.70 6.21 -8.41
CA LEU A 40 -21.39 4.98 -9.14
C LEU A 40 -22.10 4.86 -10.51
N PHE A 41 -23.28 5.46 -10.65
CA PHE A 41 -24.10 5.35 -11.86
C PHE A 41 -24.06 6.58 -12.76
N ASP A 42 -23.31 7.61 -12.38
CA ASP A 42 -23.11 8.75 -13.26
C ASP A 42 -21.96 8.49 -14.24
N THR A 43 -22.31 8.40 -15.53
CA THR A 43 -21.33 8.21 -16.61
C THR A 43 -20.35 9.37 -16.76
N GLY A 44 -20.69 10.58 -16.30
CA GLY A 44 -19.75 11.71 -16.25
C GLY A 44 -18.61 11.49 -15.26
N GLU A 45 -18.89 10.77 -14.16
CA GLU A 45 -17.99 10.57 -13.03
C GLU A 45 -17.30 9.18 -13.03
N LEU A 46 -17.43 8.40 -14.12
CA LEU A 46 -16.70 7.12 -14.26
C LEU A 46 -15.20 7.31 -14.56
N LEU A 47 -14.80 8.52 -14.95
CA LEU A 47 -13.41 8.95 -15.11
C LEU A 47 -13.21 10.32 -14.46
N ASN A 48 -12.38 10.38 -13.43
CA ASN A 48 -11.91 11.63 -12.85
C ASN A 48 -10.40 11.73 -13.00
N ARG A 49 -9.92 12.87 -13.49
CA ARG A 49 -8.49 13.12 -13.71
C ARG A 49 -8.09 14.33 -12.90
N TYR A 50 -7.28 14.13 -11.88
CA TYR A 50 -6.91 15.18 -10.94
C TYR A 50 -5.48 15.02 -10.48
N ILE A 51 -4.91 16.09 -9.93
CA ILE A 51 -3.62 16.07 -9.26
C ILE A 51 -3.84 15.90 -7.76
N VAL A 52 -3.00 15.07 -7.15
CA VAL A 52 -2.90 14.88 -5.71
C VAL A 52 -1.49 15.26 -5.27
N ASP A 53 -1.34 16.37 -4.56
CA ASP A 53 -0.07 16.66 -3.87
C ASP A 53 -0.03 15.99 -2.49
N THR A 54 1.14 15.46 -2.14
CA THR A 54 1.37 14.63 -0.95
C THR A 54 2.00 15.41 0.19
N GLN A 55 1.52 15.14 1.41
CA GLN A 55 1.97 15.80 2.63
C GLN A 55 3.08 14.98 3.30
N GLN A 56 4.13 15.66 3.75
CA GLN A 56 5.16 15.02 4.57
C GLN A 56 4.61 14.64 5.95
N VAL A 57 4.93 13.43 6.38
CA VAL A 57 4.77 12.91 7.75
C VAL A 57 6.09 12.28 8.19
N THR A 58 6.33 12.26 9.50
CA THR A 58 7.56 11.67 10.05
C THR A 58 7.21 10.43 10.86
N SER A 59 7.88 9.32 10.56
CA SER A 59 7.72 8.07 11.31
C SER A 59 8.35 8.15 12.69
N SER A 60 8.10 7.15 13.53
CA SER A 60 8.73 7.06 14.85
C SER A 60 10.26 7.07 14.80
N TRP A 61 10.87 6.54 13.75
CA TRP A 61 12.32 6.56 13.56
C TRP A 61 12.87 7.93 13.15
N GLY A 62 12.03 8.89 12.78
CA GLY A 62 12.45 10.15 12.17
C GLY A 62 12.53 10.10 10.65
N THR A 63 12.15 8.98 10.01
CA THR A 63 12.10 8.89 8.54
C THR A 63 10.93 9.69 8.00
N ASN A 64 11.17 10.53 7.00
CA ASN A 64 10.12 11.29 6.33
C ASN A 64 9.44 10.46 5.23
N TRP A 65 8.12 10.55 5.19
CA TRP A 65 7.24 9.90 4.23
C TRP A 65 6.25 10.90 3.65
N ARG A 66 5.76 10.65 2.45
CA ARG A 66 4.73 11.43 1.78
C ARG A 66 3.41 10.68 1.79
N VAL A 67 2.33 11.34 2.17
CA VAL A 67 1.01 10.71 2.35
C VAL A 67 -0.07 11.56 1.72
N ALA A 68 -1.03 10.90 1.04
CA ALA A 68 -2.23 11.57 0.54
C ALA A 68 -3.41 10.60 0.36
N PRO A 69 -4.66 11.08 0.48
CA PRO A 69 -5.85 10.35 0.04
C PRO A 69 -5.86 10.24 -1.48
N LEU A 70 -5.35 9.14 -2.02
CA LEU A 70 -5.10 8.98 -3.46
C LEU A 70 -6.40 8.78 -4.26
N VAL A 71 -7.29 7.92 -3.76
CA VAL A 71 -8.55 7.60 -4.44
C VAL A 71 -9.68 7.45 -3.42
N LYS A 72 -10.81 8.11 -3.64
CA LYS A 72 -12.04 7.90 -2.86
C LYS A 72 -12.86 6.72 -3.39
N GLY A 73 -13.51 6.02 -2.47
CA GLY A 73 -14.62 5.13 -2.83
C GLY A 73 -15.77 5.91 -3.47
N SER A 74 -16.62 5.23 -4.24
CA SER A 74 -17.80 5.82 -4.86
C SER A 74 -18.93 5.98 -3.84
N ARG A 75 -19.78 6.98 -4.06
CA ARG A 75 -21.06 7.10 -3.36
C ARG A 75 -22.10 6.20 -4.03
N VAL A 76 -22.87 5.50 -3.20
CA VAL A 76 -23.99 4.65 -3.64
C VAL A 76 -25.31 4.96 -2.95
N GLN A 77 -25.28 5.69 -1.83
CA GLN A 77 -26.47 6.08 -1.07
C GLN A 77 -26.28 7.48 -0.48
N THR A 78 -27.38 8.18 -0.23
CA THR A 78 -27.38 9.57 0.30
C THR A 78 -26.93 9.69 1.76
N GLY A 79 -27.09 8.64 2.57
CA GLY A 79 -26.73 8.65 3.99
C GLY A 79 -25.24 8.44 4.29
N PHE A 80 -24.45 8.08 3.28
CA PHE A 80 -23.02 7.82 3.41
C PHE A 80 -22.27 8.54 2.30
N THR A 81 -21.14 9.12 2.65
CA THR A 81 -20.23 9.79 1.72
C THR A 81 -19.60 8.83 0.71
N THR A 82 -19.21 7.62 1.14
CA THR A 82 -18.56 6.61 0.30
C THR A 82 -18.99 5.20 0.66
N SER A 83 -18.86 4.30 -0.30
CA SER A 83 -18.91 2.84 -0.13
C SER A 83 -17.77 2.34 0.77
N LEU A 84 -17.92 1.14 1.31
CA LEU A 84 -16.86 0.46 2.04
C LEU A 84 -15.86 -0.13 1.03
N LEU A 85 -14.58 0.03 1.32
CA LEU A 85 -13.53 -0.63 0.54
C LEU A 85 -13.47 -2.12 0.92
N SER A 86 -12.95 -2.91 0.00
CA SER A 86 -12.59 -4.31 0.14
C SER A 86 -11.14 -4.45 -0.35
N ALA A 87 -10.67 -5.66 -0.71
CA ALA A 87 -9.30 -5.85 -1.17
C ALA A 87 -8.87 -4.79 -2.19
N GLN A 88 -7.63 -4.38 -2.02
CA GLN A 88 -7.00 -3.27 -2.69
C GLN A 88 -5.52 -3.57 -2.89
N GLY A 89 -4.92 -2.95 -3.89
CA GLY A 89 -3.51 -3.16 -4.20
C GLY A 89 -2.93 -2.12 -5.13
N ILE A 90 -1.62 -2.16 -5.25
CA ILE A 90 -0.79 -1.39 -6.18
C ILE A 90 -0.06 -2.38 -7.09
N SER A 91 0.31 -1.94 -8.29
CA SER A 91 1.10 -2.74 -9.20
C SER A 91 2.45 -3.09 -8.55
N VAL A 92 2.86 -4.35 -8.67
CA VAL A 92 4.13 -4.83 -8.08
C VAL A 92 5.37 -4.26 -8.77
N SER A 93 5.20 -3.59 -9.90
CA SER A 93 6.21 -2.86 -10.67
C SER A 93 5.66 -1.49 -11.12
N GLN A 94 6.52 -0.65 -11.68
CA GLN A 94 6.18 0.64 -12.29
C GLN A 94 6.85 0.80 -13.66
N PHE A 95 6.23 1.54 -14.57
CA PHE A 95 6.88 1.98 -15.80
C PHE A 95 7.70 3.24 -15.59
N SER A 96 8.80 3.34 -16.33
CA SER A 96 9.76 4.44 -16.26
C SER A 96 9.87 5.17 -17.59
N GLY A 97 9.96 6.50 -17.54
CA GLY A 97 10.10 7.35 -18.71
C GLY A 97 8.93 7.27 -19.70
N VAL A 98 7.73 6.96 -19.22
CA VAL A 98 6.52 6.84 -20.06
C VAL A 98 5.75 8.15 -20.12
N PRO A 99 5.08 8.47 -21.25
CA PRO A 99 4.16 9.60 -21.31
C PRO A 99 3.07 9.48 -20.25
N PHE A 100 2.61 10.62 -19.74
CA PHE A 100 1.47 10.63 -18.82
C PHE A 100 0.22 10.11 -19.53
N ALA A 101 -0.61 9.37 -18.80
CA ALA A 101 -1.75 8.66 -19.38
C ALA A 101 -2.77 9.61 -20.04
N PHE A 102 -2.86 10.86 -19.57
CA PHE A 102 -3.74 11.89 -20.11
C PHE A 102 -3.00 13.21 -20.37
N GLY A 103 -3.45 13.94 -21.38
CA GLY A 103 -2.86 15.25 -21.74
C GLY A 103 -3.25 16.41 -20.81
N SER A 104 -4.22 16.22 -19.92
CA SER A 104 -4.63 17.23 -18.93
C SER A 104 -5.26 16.60 -17.69
N TYR A 105 -5.09 17.28 -16.56
CA TYR A 105 -5.60 16.89 -15.24
C TYR A 105 -6.21 18.12 -14.54
N GLU A 106 -7.25 17.89 -13.75
CA GLU A 106 -7.86 18.88 -12.89
C GLU A 106 -6.92 19.25 -11.74
N VAL A 107 -6.94 20.53 -11.37
CA VAL A 107 -6.18 21.10 -10.26
C VAL A 107 -7.14 21.76 -9.29
N TRP A 108 -7.07 21.32 -8.03
CA TRP A 108 -7.89 21.85 -6.93
C TRP A 108 -7.02 22.76 -6.08
N ASN A 109 -7.01 24.05 -6.40
CA ASN A 109 -6.11 25.04 -5.80
C ASN A 109 -6.78 25.94 -4.75
N GLN A 110 -8.00 25.59 -4.33
CA GLN A 110 -8.79 26.28 -3.33
C GLN A 110 -9.73 25.27 -2.62
N PRO A 111 -10.19 25.56 -1.40
CA PRO A 111 -11.21 24.76 -0.73
C PRO A 111 -12.50 24.64 -1.54
N GLY A 112 -13.15 23.48 -1.48
CA GLY A 112 -14.44 23.23 -2.13
C GLY A 112 -14.36 22.71 -3.56
N TYR A 113 -13.17 22.68 -4.16
CA TYR A 113 -12.93 22.06 -5.46
C TYR A 113 -12.85 20.55 -5.31
N GLY A 114 -13.24 19.82 -6.36
CA GLY A 114 -13.26 18.38 -6.25
C GLY A 114 -13.90 17.61 -7.38
N THR A 115 -13.92 16.30 -7.18
CA THR A 115 -14.80 15.36 -7.90
C THR A 115 -16.28 15.72 -7.68
N ALA A 116 -17.18 15.26 -8.55
CA ALA A 116 -18.61 15.54 -8.47
C ALA A 116 -19.00 17.05 -8.59
N TRP A 117 -18.20 17.85 -9.31
CA TRP A 117 -18.55 19.23 -9.63
C TRP A 117 -19.68 19.33 -10.65
N GLU A 118 -19.82 18.33 -11.53
CA GLU A 118 -20.89 18.24 -12.54
C GLU A 118 -22.27 18.10 -11.89
N ASP A 119 -22.33 17.46 -10.72
CA ASP A 119 -23.51 17.31 -9.88
C ASP A 119 -23.75 18.52 -8.95
N GLY A 120 -22.86 19.51 -8.93
CA GLY A 120 -22.93 20.68 -8.04
C GLY A 120 -22.54 20.39 -6.59
N PHE A 121 -21.89 19.24 -6.31
CA PHE A 121 -21.35 18.95 -4.98
C PHE A 121 -20.00 19.60 -4.72
N SER A 122 -19.29 20.04 -5.76
CA SER A 122 -17.98 20.68 -5.69
C SER A 122 -17.90 21.88 -6.64
N LEU A 123 -16.93 22.77 -6.40
CA LEU A 123 -16.57 23.85 -7.32
C LEU A 123 -15.83 23.28 -8.53
N GLN A 124 -16.14 23.81 -9.73
CA GLN A 124 -15.55 23.36 -10.97
C GLN A 124 -14.05 23.70 -11.03
N PRO A 125 -13.15 22.70 -11.19
CA PRO A 125 -11.71 22.91 -11.20
C PRO A 125 -11.16 23.46 -12.51
N THR A 126 -10.02 24.16 -12.38
CA THR A 126 -9.16 24.44 -13.53
C THR A 126 -8.41 23.18 -13.93
N THR A 127 -7.83 23.16 -15.14
CA THR A 127 -6.96 22.07 -15.58
C THR A 127 -5.55 22.56 -15.87
N VAL A 128 -4.58 21.68 -15.68
CA VAL A 128 -3.21 21.85 -16.18
C VAL A 128 -2.94 20.87 -17.30
N SER A 129 -2.10 21.30 -18.24
CA SER A 129 -1.63 20.43 -19.31
C SER A 129 -0.55 19.50 -18.79
N ALA A 130 -0.72 18.21 -19.06
CA ALA A 130 0.32 17.18 -18.93
C ALA A 130 0.83 16.70 -20.31
N ALA A 131 0.39 17.34 -21.39
CA ALA A 131 0.84 17.02 -22.75
C ALA A 131 2.36 17.17 -22.86
N GLY A 132 3.03 16.10 -23.28
CA GLY A 132 4.49 16.05 -23.43
C GLY A 132 5.26 15.75 -22.14
N LEU A 133 4.59 15.63 -21.00
CA LEU A 133 5.23 15.14 -19.77
C LEU A 133 5.51 13.64 -19.87
N THR A 134 6.65 13.24 -19.34
CA THR A 134 7.09 11.85 -19.21
C THR A 134 7.55 11.62 -17.78
N GLY A 135 7.27 10.46 -17.22
CA GLY A 135 7.66 10.17 -15.85
C GLY A 135 7.49 8.70 -15.52
N GLN A 136 7.24 8.45 -14.24
CA GLN A 136 6.97 7.12 -13.71
C GLN A 136 5.47 6.85 -13.73
N GLN A 137 5.07 5.58 -13.86
CA GLN A 137 3.67 5.17 -13.81
C GLN A 137 3.48 3.89 -13.01
N PHE A 138 2.56 3.94 -12.05
CA PHE A 138 2.02 2.75 -11.39
C PHE A 138 0.50 2.78 -11.44
N VAL A 139 -0.11 1.66 -11.06
CA VAL A 139 -1.55 1.52 -11.04
C VAL A 139 -1.98 1.01 -9.69
N VAL A 140 -3.12 1.51 -9.22
CA VAL A 140 -3.76 1.06 -7.99
C VAL A 140 -5.17 0.60 -8.30
N GLY A 141 -5.75 -0.21 -7.44
CA GLY A 141 -7.15 -0.57 -7.55
C GLY A 141 -7.71 -1.19 -6.30
N PHE A 142 -9.03 -1.27 -6.24
CA PHE A 142 -9.77 -1.89 -5.16
C PHE A 142 -11.14 -2.36 -5.64
N SER A 143 -11.76 -3.21 -4.84
CA SER A 143 -13.20 -3.45 -4.89
C SER A 143 -13.89 -2.66 -3.78
N GLU A 144 -15.13 -2.28 -3.99
CA GLU A 144 -15.93 -1.57 -2.99
C GLU A 144 -17.36 -2.09 -3.00
N PHE A 145 -18.05 -1.93 -1.88
CA PHE A 145 -19.43 -2.37 -1.74
C PHE A 145 -20.24 -1.46 -0.83
N GLY A 146 -21.55 -1.48 -1.04
CA GLY A 146 -22.51 -0.76 -0.22
C GLY A 146 -23.94 -1.15 -0.56
N THR A 147 -24.89 -0.54 0.14
CA THR A 147 -26.31 -0.66 -0.18
C THR A 147 -26.76 0.67 -0.77
N GLY A 148 -27.38 0.62 -1.95
CA GLY A 148 -27.91 1.81 -2.61
C GLY A 148 -29.18 2.35 -1.94
N ASP A 149 -29.60 3.57 -2.27
CA ASP A 149 -30.85 4.16 -1.76
C ASP A 149 -32.08 3.31 -2.12
N GLY A 150 -32.05 2.66 -3.29
CA GLY A 150 -33.03 1.66 -3.73
C GLY A 150 -32.95 0.28 -3.04
N GLY A 151 -32.00 0.08 -2.12
CA GLY A 151 -31.82 -1.16 -1.36
C GLY A 151 -31.04 -2.27 -2.08
N GLY A 152 -30.53 -2.02 -3.28
CA GLY A 152 -29.65 -2.95 -3.99
C GLY A 152 -28.29 -3.07 -3.32
N ASN A 153 -27.72 -4.27 -3.29
CA ASN A 153 -26.35 -4.48 -2.82
C ASN A 153 -25.39 -4.28 -3.98
N LEU A 154 -24.71 -3.15 -3.95
CA LEU A 154 -23.87 -2.65 -5.00
C LEU A 154 -22.42 -3.02 -4.77
N ASN A 155 -21.73 -3.32 -5.85
CA ASN A 155 -20.35 -3.76 -5.87
C ASN A 155 -19.68 -3.18 -7.12
N SER A 156 -18.48 -2.65 -6.98
CA SER A 156 -17.71 -2.09 -8.07
C SER A 156 -16.23 -2.39 -7.93
N VAL A 157 -15.54 -2.33 -9.05
CA VAL A 157 -14.09 -2.38 -9.13
C VAL A 157 -13.63 -1.03 -9.65
N VAL A 158 -12.80 -0.35 -8.88
CA VAL A 158 -12.22 0.94 -9.21
C VAL A 158 -10.72 0.78 -9.36
N GLY A 159 -10.16 1.35 -10.41
CA GLY A 159 -8.72 1.45 -10.61
C GLY A 159 -8.29 2.90 -10.73
N ALA A 160 -7.00 3.18 -10.56
CA ALA A 160 -6.43 4.45 -10.96
C ALA A 160 -5.05 4.26 -11.57
N VAL A 161 -4.82 4.95 -12.69
CA VAL A 161 -3.48 5.10 -13.28
C VAL A 161 -2.85 6.35 -12.67
N VAL A 162 -1.66 6.21 -12.11
CA VAL A 162 -0.95 7.29 -11.42
C VAL A 162 0.36 7.53 -12.11
N ASN A 163 0.55 8.76 -12.60
CA ASN A 163 1.83 9.24 -13.12
C ASN A 163 2.47 10.19 -12.11
N TYR A 164 3.80 10.24 -12.07
CA TYR A 164 4.53 11.27 -11.33
C TYR A 164 5.86 11.58 -12.04
N ASP A 165 6.34 12.80 -11.86
CA ASP A 165 7.69 13.17 -12.28
C ASP A 165 8.65 12.86 -11.12
N PRO A 166 9.69 12.03 -11.30
CA PRO A 166 10.69 11.81 -10.24
C PRO A 166 11.33 13.08 -9.68
N ALA A 167 11.40 14.16 -10.48
CA ALA A 167 11.91 15.45 -10.04
C ALA A 167 10.90 16.25 -9.19
N ASP A 168 9.61 15.91 -9.28
CA ASP A 168 8.52 16.43 -8.46
C ASP A 168 7.78 15.25 -7.80
N PRO A 169 8.42 14.59 -6.81
CA PRO A 169 7.87 13.39 -6.19
C PRO A 169 6.68 13.69 -5.27
N TYR A 170 6.44 14.97 -4.96
CA TYR A 170 5.33 15.38 -4.11
C TYR A 170 4.01 15.42 -4.88
N ARG A 171 4.03 15.46 -6.22
CA ARG A 171 2.86 15.58 -7.08
C ARG A 171 2.51 14.29 -7.83
N LEU A 172 1.29 13.81 -7.62
CA LEU A 172 0.75 12.64 -8.31
C LEU A 172 -0.36 13.05 -9.30
N TYR A 173 -0.32 12.52 -10.52
CA TYR A 173 -1.31 12.74 -11.56
C TYR A 173 -2.19 11.50 -11.67
N VAL A 174 -3.40 11.60 -11.13
CA VAL A 174 -4.28 10.46 -10.88
C VAL A 174 -5.42 10.46 -11.89
N ALA A 175 -5.63 9.32 -12.55
CA ALA A 175 -6.81 9.05 -13.36
C ALA A 175 -7.61 7.91 -12.72
N ARG A 176 -8.58 8.27 -11.87
CA ARG A 176 -9.53 7.33 -11.25
C ARG A 176 -10.54 6.88 -12.29
N ILE A 177 -10.68 5.57 -12.47
CA ILE A 177 -11.53 4.95 -13.48
C ILE A 177 -12.36 3.84 -12.85
N ASN A 178 -13.68 3.92 -13.01
CA ASN A 178 -14.56 2.82 -12.62
C ASN A 178 -14.47 1.68 -13.65
N ALA A 179 -13.81 0.59 -13.25
CA ALA A 179 -13.50 -0.53 -14.11
C ALA A 179 -14.75 -1.38 -14.42
N ALA A 180 -15.56 -1.67 -13.40
CA ALA A 180 -16.77 -2.49 -13.54
C ALA A 180 -17.79 -2.21 -12.44
N VAL A 181 -19.07 -2.40 -12.75
CA VAL A 181 -20.19 -2.33 -11.77
C VAL A 181 -21.04 -3.59 -11.84
N ASN A 182 -21.68 -3.95 -10.73
CA ASN A 182 -22.53 -5.15 -10.67
C ASN A 182 -24.02 -4.89 -10.98
N ALA A 183 -24.38 -3.66 -11.34
CA ALA A 183 -25.78 -3.23 -11.40
C ALA A 183 -25.98 -2.11 -12.43
N GLN A 184 -27.18 -1.99 -13.00
CA GLN A 184 -27.55 -0.85 -13.86
C GLN A 184 -28.22 0.29 -13.09
N SER A 185 -28.70 0.00 -11.88
CA SER A 185 -29.33 0.96 -10.97
C SER A 185 -29.11 0.55 -9.52
N ASP A 186 -29.49 1.43 -8.60
CA ASP A 186 -29.37 1.25 -7.15
C ASP A 186 -30.32 0.20 -6.53
N THR A 187 -31.19 -0.40 -7.34
CA THR A 187 -32.13 -1.47 -6.93
C THR A 187 -31.65 -2.88 -7.32
N GLU A 188 -30.54 -2.99 -8.05
CA GLU A 188 -30.08 -4.26 -8.63
C GLU A 188 -28.89 -4.87 -7.90
N ASN A 189 -28.62 -6.14 -8.20
CA ASN A 189 -27.45 -6.88 -7.75
C ASN A 189 -27.18 -8.08 -8.67
N ARG A 190 -26.52 -7.87 -9.81
CA ARG A 190 -26.35 -8.91 -10.83
C ARG A 190 -25.13 -9.79 -10.59
N SER A 191 -24.12 -9.25 -9.92
CA SER A 191 -22.87 -9.95 -9.61
C SER A 191 -22.26 -9.48 -8.29
N GLN A 192 -21.26 -10.20 -7.79
CA GLN A 192 -20.50 -9.82 -6.59
C GLN A 192 -19.01 -9.91 -6.91
N PHE A 193 -18.24 -8.88 -6.55
CA PHE A 193 -16.84 -8.77 -6.95
C PHE A 193 -15.86 -9.09 -5.82
N GLY A 194 -14.71 -9.61 -6.21
CA GLY A 194 -13.51 -9.75 -5.40
C GLY A 194 -12.32 -9.21 -6.17
N PHE A 195 -11.68 -8.15 -5.66
CA PHE A 195 -10.49 -7.59 -6.28
C PHE A 195 -9.31 -8.56 -6.20
N GLY A 196 -8.60 -8.71 -7.32
CA GLY A 196 -7.43 -9.57 -7.43
C GLY A 196 -6.13 -8.78 -7.36
N SER A 197 -5.80 -8.08 -8.45
CA SER A 197 -4.55 -7.34 -8.59
C SER A 197 -4.65 -6.29 -9.71
N VAL A 198 -3.56 -5.55 -9.91
CA VAL A 198 -3.37 -4.60 -11.01
C VAL A 198 -1.96 -4.70 -11.62
N ASP A 199 -1.77 -4.22 -12.85
CA ASP A 199 -0.43 -3.98 -13.41
C ASP A 199 -0.19 -2.52 -13.80
N SER A 200 1.09 -2.16 -13.93
CA SER A 200 1.55 -0.82 -14.31
C SER A 200 1.06 -0.37 -15.70
N SER A 201 0.55 -1.29 -16.52
CA SER A 201 -0.03 -1.00 -17.84
C SER A 201 -1.52 -0.65 -17.81
N GLY A 202 -2.13 -0.62 -16.62
CA GLY A 202 -3.53 -0.24 -16.47
C GLY A 202 -4.50 -1.40 -16.59
N HIS A 203 -4.08 -2.64 -16.34
CA HIS A 203 -5.00 -3.77 -16.21
C HIS A 203 -5.45 -3.95 -14.76
N VAL A 204 -6.75 -4.15 -14.57
CA VAL A 204 -7.34 -4.59 -13.30
C VAL A 204 -7.90 -5.99 -13.46
N TYR A 205 -7.62 -6.85 -12.47
CA TYR A 205 -8.04 -8.25 -12.46
C TYR A 205 -8.95 -8.48 -11.26
N PHE A 206 -10.06 -9.15 -11.48
CA PHE A 206 -11.01 -9.44 -10.42
C PHE A 206 -11.80 -10.72 -10.69
N ARG A 207 -12.30 -11.28 -9.61
CA ARG A 207 -13.27 -12.38 -9.60
C ARG A 207 -14.68 -11.81 -9.54
N ALA A 208 -15.63 -12.46 -10.20
CA ALA A 208 -17.05 -12.15 -10.06
C ALA A 208 -17.90 -13.42 -9.91
N ASP A 209 -18.87 -13.34 -8.99
CA ASP A 209 -19.82 -14.39 -8.66
C ASP A 209 -21.26 -13.95 -8.88
N ALA A 210 -22.19 -14.89 -8.72
CA ALA A 210 -23.62 -14.66 -8.77
C ALA A 210 -24.13 -13.65 -7.73
N GLY A 211 -24.95 -12.69 -8.19
CA GLY A 211 -25.80 -11.86 -7.33
C GLY A 211 -27.24 -12.41 -7.23
N PRO A 212 -28.06 -11.98 -6.26
CA PRO A 212 -29.48 -12.30 -6.13
C PRO A 212 -30.43 -11.50 -7.07
N GLY A 213 -29.91 -10.59 -7.89
CA GLY A 213 -30.68 -9.66 -8.73
C GLY A 213 -31.04 -10.22 -10.12
N PRO A 214 -31.54 -9.36 -11.03
CA PRO A 214 -31.89 -9.78 -12.38
C PRO A 214 -30.66 -10.19 -13.18
N PHE A 215 -30.83 -11.18 -14.06
CA PHE A 215 -29.76 -11.69 -14.94
C PHE A 215 -28.47 -12.03 -14.19
N PRO A 216 -28.58 -12.75 -13.06
CA PRO A 216 -27.44 -12.93 -12.19
C PRO A 216 -26.36 -13.71 -12.91
N LEU A 217 -25.12 -13.28 -12.74
CA LEU A 217 -23.96 -14.08 -13.14
C LEU A 217 -24.08 -15.48 -12.50
N ILE A 218 -23.51 -16.51 -13.11
CA ILE A 218 -23.53 -17.88 -12.54
C ILE A 218 -22.11 -18.39 -12.34
N ASP A 219 -21.95 -19.29 -11.38
CA ASP A 219 -20.69 -19.94 -11.03
C ASP A 219 -19.53 -18.93 -10.83
N ASN A 220 -18.27 -19.33 -11.05
CA ASN A 220 -17.09 -18.49 -10.82
C ASN A 220 -16.58 -17.91 -12.13
N ASN A 221 -16.17 -16.64 -12.07
CA ASN A 221 -15.73 -15.90 -13.26
C ASN A 221 -14.51 -15.05 -12.96
N LEU A 222 -13.63 -14.91 -13.95
CA LEU A 222 -12.44 -14.06 -13.88
C LEU A 222 -12.45 -13.07 -15.03
N PHE A 223 -12.24 -11.81 -14.67
CA PHE A 223 -12.25 -10.68 -15.61
C PHE A 223 -10.92 -9.93 -15.56
N ARG A 224 -10.56 -9.37 -16.72
CA ARG A 224 -9.50 -8.37 -16.85
C ARG A 224 -10.08 -7.15 -17.56
N VAL A 225 -9.91 -5.98 -16.97
CA VAL A 225 -10.35 -4.71 -17.55
C VAL A 225 -9.14 -3.81 -17.81
N ARG A 226 -9.05 -3.26 -19.03
CA ARG A 226 -8.06 -2.24 -19.42
C ARG A 226 -8.58 -0.86 -19.08
N LEU A 227 -7.95 -0.17 -18.13
CA LEU A 227 -8.31 1.18 -17.73
C LEU A 227 -7.97 2.20 -18.82
N VAL A 228 -6.74 2.12 -19.33
CA VAL A 228 -6.20 2.97 -20.39
C VAL A 228 -5.71 2.10 -21.55
N ASP A 229 -5.49 2.70 -22.72
CA ASP A 229 -4.76 2.06 -23.81
C ASP A 229 -3.27 2.37 -23.63
N PRO A 230 -2.44 1.41 -23.16
CA PRO A 230 -1.05 1.69 -22.83
C PRO A 230 -0.15 1.87 -24.05
N ASP A 231 -0.52 1.34 -25.23
CA ASP A 231 0.45 1.15 -26.32
C ASP A 231 -0.05 1.64 -27.70
N GLY A 232 -1.34 1.96 -27.88
CA GLY A 232 -1.90 2.35 -29.19
C GLY A 232 -1.68 1.31 -30.31
N ALA A 233 -1.22 0.11 -29.95
CA ALA A 233 -0.72 -0.92 -30.84
C ALA A 233 -1.79 -2.00 -31.08
N GLY A 234 -2.89 -1.62 -31.75
CA GLY A 234 -3.92 -2.55 -32.24
C GLY A 234 -5.28 -2.48 -31.52
N PRO A 235 -6.24 -3.38 -31.83
CA PRO A 235 -7.69 -3.14 -31.66
C PRO A 235 -8.23 -3.22 -30.22
N ARG A 236 -7.40 -3.03 -29.18
CA ARG A 236 -7.84 -3.09 -27.78
C ARG A 236 -7.80 -1.70 -27.15
N VAL A 237 -9.00 -1.13 -26.98
CA VAL A 237 -9.24 0.22 -26.45
C VAL A 237 -9.34 0.16 -24.92
N GLY A 238 -8.89 1.19 -24.22
CA GLY A 238 -9.17 1.38 -22.78
C GLY A 238 -10.66 1.55 -22.47
N ARG A 239 -11.00 1.76 -21.20
CA ARG A 239 -12.40 1.90 -20.76
C ARG A 239 -13.15 2.99 -21.53
N ASP A 240 -14.30 2.62 -22.09
CA ASP A 240 -15.30 3.58 -22.58
C ASP A 240 -16.12 4.09 -21.39
N THR A 241 -15.74 5.25 -20.86
CA THR A 241 -16.34 5.84 -19.66
C THR A 241 -17.74 6.41 -19.90
N THR A 242 -18.23 6.39 -21.15
CA THR A 242 -19.66 6.64 -21.44
C THR A 242 -20.54 5.45 -21.09
N LYS A 243 -19.95 4.32 -20.69
CA LYS A 243 -20.63 3.09 -20.28
C LYS A 243 -20.22 2.68 -18.87
N LEU A 244 -21.19 2.21 -18.09
CA LEU A 244 -20.99 1.72 -16.72
C LEU A 244 -20.07 0.48 -16.61
N ASN A 245 -19.96 -0.32 -17.69
CA ASN A 245 -19.37 -1.65 -17.69
C ASN A 245 -20.00 -2.61 -16.65
N VAL A 246 -21.28 -2.92 -16.88
CA VAL A 246 -22.08 -3.80 -16.01
C VAL A 246 -21.70 -5.24 -16.27
N ILE A 247 -21.37 -6.01 -15.23
CA ILE A 247 -21.03 -7.44 -15.34
C ILE A 247 -22.23 -8.30 -14.95
N ASP A 248 -22.76 -9.07 -15.91
CA ASP A 248 -23.88 -9.98 -15.71
C ASP A 248 -23.78 -11.26 -16.58
N VAL A 249 -24.82 -12.10 -16.58
CA VAL A 249 -24.84 -13.38 -17.31
C VAL A 249 -24.70 -13.24 -18.83
N PHE A 250 -25.06 -12.09 -19.41
CA PHE A 250 -25.00 -11.85 -20.83
C PHE A 250 -23.66 -11.26 -21.30
N SER A 251 -22.71 -11.06 -20.39
CA SER A 251 -21.38 -10.45 -20.55
C SER A 251 -21.28 -9.07 -19.89
N ASN A 252 -20.27 -8.32 -20.30
CA ASN A 252 -19.96 -6.97 -19.87
C ASN A 252 -20.45 -5.94 -20.89
N SER A 253 -20.83 -4.74 -20.43
CA SER A 253 -21.32 -3.68 -21.35
C SER A 253 -20.21 -2.89 -22.06
N ASP A 254 -18.94 -3.08 -21.69
CA ASP A 254 -17.77 -2.49 -22.36
C ASP A 254 -16.79 -3.56 -22.90
N LEU A 255 -17.27 -4.30 -23.92
CA LEU A 255 -16.55 -5.44 -24.53
C LEU A 255 -15.13 -5.10 -25.03
N PRO A 256 -14.84 -3.93 -25.64
CA PRO A 256 -13.49 -3.62 -26.10
C PRO A 256 -12.45 -3.54 -24.98
N ALA A 257 -12.85 -3.14 -23.77
CA ALA A 257 -11.94 -2.97 -22.64
C ALA A 257 -11.89 -4.21 -21.72
N THR A 258 -12.89 -5.09 -21.78
CA THR A 258 -13.10 -6.16 -20.80
C THR A 258 -12.94 -7.55 -21.40
N ASP A 259 -11.97 -8.30 -20.90
CA ASP A 259 -11.79 -9.71 -21.22
C ASP A 259 -12.47 -10.59 -20.15
N TRP A 260 -13.42 -11.44 -20.57
CA TRP A 260 -14.00 -12.50 -19.72
C TRP A 260 -13.17 -13.77 -19.89
N LEU A 261 -12.21 -14.00 -19.00
CA LEU A 261 -11.16 -15.02 -19.16
C LEU A 261 -11.57 -16.40 -18.63
N LEU A 262 -12.35 -16.42 -17.55
CA LEU A 262 -12.98 -17.62 -17.01
C LEU A 262 -14.48 -17.39 -16.96
N ALA A 263 -15.25 -18.22 -17.66
CA ALA A 263 -16.71 -18.11 -17.72
C ALA A 263 -17.37 -19.35 -17.12
N PHE A 264 -18.20 -19.12 -16.11
CA PHE A 264 -19.09 -20.10 -15.51
C PHE A 264 -18.38 -21.37 -15.01
N ASP A 265 -17.23 -21.23 -14.35
CA ASP A 265 -16.51 -22.39 -13.79
C ASP A 265 -17.16 -22.83 -12.46
N PRO A 266 -17.67 -24.06 -12.36
CA PRO A 266 -18.32 -24.55 -11.13
C PRO A 266 -17.31 -24.81 -10.01
N THR A 267 -16.01 -24.82 -10.30
CA THR A 267 -14.96 -24.95 -9.29
C THR A 267 -14.83 -23.64 -8.56
N VAL A 268 -14.64 -23.66 -7.24
CA VAL A 268 -14.47 -22.43 -6.47
C VAL A 268 -13.06 -21.88 -6.70
N HIS A 269 -12.95 -20.59 -7.01
CA HIS A 269 -11.70 -19.89 -7.31
C HIS A 269 -11.37 -18.81 -6.26
N THR A 270 -10.10 -18.48 -6.09
CA THR A 270 -9.65 -17.29 -5.35
C THR A 270 -9.79 -16.02 -6.20
N CYS A 271 -9.47 -14.86 -5.63
CA CYS A 271 -9.23 -13.68 -6.45
C CYS A 271 -7.91 -13.84 -7.23
N PRO A 272 -7.84 -13.36 -8.47
CA PRO A 272 -6.68 -13.60 -9.32
C PRO A 272 -5.48 -12.72 -8.95
N GLY A 273 -4.27 -13.25 -9.07
CA GLY A 273 -3.06 -12.45 -9.26
C GLY A 273 -2.72 -12.30 -10.75
N ASN A 274 -1.59 -11.67 -11.05
CA ASN A 274 -1.14 -11.49 -12.43
C ASN A 274 0.38 -11.46 -12.57
N ILE A 275 0.85 -11.78 -13.77
CA ILE A 275 2.17 -11.38 -14.27
C ILE A 275 1.94 -10.07 -15.03
N PRO A 276 2.54 -8.95 -14.57
CA PRO A 276 2.39 -7.65 -15.22
C PRO A 276 2.82 -7.69 -16.68
N GLN A 277 2.11 -6.99 -17.56
CA GLN A 277 2.51 -6.87 -18.97
C GLN A 277 3.94 -6.34 -19.12
N GLN A 278 4.31 -5.34 -18.32
CA GLN A 278 5.68 -4.79 -18.27
C GLN A 278 6.76 -5.88 -18.09
N ILE A 279 6.47 -6.86 -17.23
CA ILE A 279 7.41 -7.92 -16.87
C ILE A 279 7.40 -9.04 -17.91
N ASN A 280 6.24 -9.33 -18.49
CA ASN A 280 6.08 -10.34 -19.54
C ASN A 280 6.57 -9.86 -20.92
N GLY A 281 6.64 -8.56 -21.15
CA GLY A 281 7.11 -7.93 -22.40
C GLY A 281 6.19 -8.12 -23.62
N THR A 282 5.09 -8.86 -23.49
CA THR A 282 4.17 -9.14 -24.61
C THR A 282 2.71 -8.90 -24.27
N ARG A 283 2.23 -9.45 -23.14
CA ARG A 283 0.85 -9.32 -22.68
C ARG A 283 0.74 -9.54 -21.17
N PRO A 284 -0.31 -9.07 -20.51
CA PRO A 284 -0.62 -9.52 -19.16
C PRO A 284 -0.98 -11.02 -19.14
N VAL A 285 -0.70 -11.69 -18.01
CA VAL A 285 -1.15 -13.08 -17.74
C VAL A 285 -1.85 -13.11 -16.39
N ILE A 286 -3.11 -13.54 -16.38
CA ILE A 286 -3.83 -13.82 -15.13
C ILE A 286 -3.37 -15.14 -14.52
N MET A 287 -3.33 -15.20 -13.19
CA MET A 287 -3.00 -16.39 -12.40
C MET A 287 -3.99 -16.50 -11.25
N ASP A 288 -4.42 -17.71 -10.95
CA ASP A 288 -5.42 -17.96 -9.91
C ASP A 288 -5.29 -19.38 -9.32
N LEU A 289 -5.92 -19.59 -8.16
CA LEU A 289 -5.94 -20.84 -7.42
C LEU A 289 -7.38 -21.30 -7.18
N ARG A 290 -7.63 -22.60 -7.38
CA ARG A 290 -8.92 -23.24 -7.05
C ARG A 290 -8.93 -23.75 -5.61
N PHE A 291 -10.03 -23.52 -4.90
CA PHE A 291 -10.30 -24.17 -3.61
C PHE A 291 -10.58 -25.66 -3.83
N GLY A 292 -9.53 -26.46 -3.85
CA GLY A 292 -9.63 -27.88 -4.19
C GLY A 292 -8.83 -28.76 -3.23
N THR A 293 -9.56 -29.54 -2.41
CA THR A 293 -9.07 -30.73 -1.69
C THR A 293 -8.88 -31.93 -2.62
N SER A 294 -9.07 -31.75 -3.93
CA SER A 294 -9.09 -32.86 -4.87
C SER A 294 -7.66 -33.31 -5.16
N SER A 295 -7.41 -34.59 -4.95
CA SER A 295 -6.21 -35.30 -5.40
C SER A 295 -6.11 -35.41 -6.94
N VAL A 296 -6.99 -34.73 -7.69
CA VAL A 296 -7.19 -34.91 -9.13
C VAL A 296 -6.37 -33.90 -9.96
N GLY A 297 -5.71 -32.93 -9.32
CA GLY A 297 -4.90 -31.90 -9.96
C GLY A 297 -5.74 -30.84 -10.70
N GLY A 298 -5.08 -29.79 -11.20
CA GLY A 298 -5.79 -28.71 -11.92
C GLY A 298 -6.17 -27.51 -11.06
N ASP A 299 -5.35 -27.16 -10.07
CA ASP A 299 -5.67 -26.14 -9.08
C ASP A 299 -4.99 -24.80 -9.33
N TYR A 300 -3.86 -24.77 -10.04
CA TYR A 300 -3.23 -23.55 -10.51
C TYR A 300 -3.70 -23.23 -11.92
N VAL A 301 -4.43 -22.13 -12.04
CA VAL A 301 -5.10 -21.68 -13.25
C VAL A 301 -4.37 -20.47 -13.80
N ARG A 302 -4.02 -20.49 -15.09
CA ARG A 302 -3.26 -19.41 -15.73
C ARG A 302 -3.65 -19.22 -17.18
N GLU A 303 -3.50 -18.02 -17.69
CA GLU A 303 -3.64 -17.73 -19.12
C GLU A 303 -2.36 -18.10 -19.88
N ALA A 304 -2.22 -19.37 -20.25
CA ALA A 304 -1.04 -19.88 -20.95
C ALA A 304 -0.91 -19.31 -22.38
N THR A 305 -2.04 -19.16 -23.06
CA THR A 305 -2.17 -18.47 -24.35
C THR A 305 -3.22 -17.38 -24.19
N ALA A 306 -3.14 -16.30 -24.96
CA ALA A 306 -4.08 -15.18 -24.86
C ALA A 306 -5.54 -15.67 -24.91
N GLY A 307 -6.32 -15.35 -23.88
CA GLY A 307 -7.72 -15.75 -23.72
C GLY A 307 -7.97 -17.23 -23.38
N VAL A 308 -6.93 -18.04 -23.16
CA VAL A 308 -7.06 -19.48 -22.90
C VAL A 308 -6.43 -19.85 -21.56
N LEU A 309 -7.28 -20.26 -20.62
CA LEU A 309 -6.85 -20.72 -19.30
C LEU A 309 -6.42 -22.19 -19.31
N THR A 310 -5.34 -22.49 -18.62
CA THR A 310 -4.80 -23.84 -18.37
C THR A 310 -4.78 -24.06 -16.88
N ALA A 311 -5.22 -25.24 -16.43
CA ALA A 311 -5.22 -25.64 -15.04
C ALA A 311 -4.33 -26.88 -14.82
N ASP A 312 -3.42 -26.84 -13.85
CA ASP A 312 -2.62 -28.00 -13.44
C ASP A 312 -2.27 -27.95 -11.93
N ALA A 313 -1.43 -28.87 -11.45
CA ALA A 313 -0.97 -28.88 -10.04
C ALA A 313 0.52 -28.55 -9.92
N SER A 314 1.10 -27.88 -10.92
CA SER A 314 2.55 -27.72 -11.05
C SER A 314 3.16 -26.81 -9.98
N HIS A 315 2.37 -25.99 -9.28
CA HIS A 315 2.80 -25.11 -8.19
C HIS A 315 3.00 -25.83 -6.86
N ARG A 316 2.35 -26.99 -6.66
CA ARG A 316 2.26 -27.66 -5.36
C ARG A 316 3.55 -28.36 -4.97
N VAL A 317 4.15 -27.96 -3.85
CA VAL A 317 5.16 -28.77 -3.13
C VAL A 317 4.49 -29.62 -2.06
N SER A 318 3.51 -29.04 -1.37
CA SER A 318 2.63 -29.74 -0.43
C SER A 318 1.39 -30.29 -1.10
N ALA A 319 0.70 -31.24 -0.44
CA ALA A 319 -0.50 -31.87 -0.98
C ALA A 319 -1.68 -30.89 -1.16
N ASP A 320 -1.70 -29.80 -0.39
CA ASP A 320 -2.75 -28.79 -0.33
C ASP A 320 -2.18 -27.37 -0.53
N HIS A 321 -3.05 -26.42 -0.86
CA HIS A 321 -2.71 -24.99 -0.93
C HIS A 321 -3.86 -24.11 -0.43
N ARG A 322 -3.56 -22.87 -0.01
CA ARG A 322 -4.54 -21.91 0.51
C ARG A 322 -4.17 -20.47 0.16
N GLY A 323 -5.18 -19.59 0.19
CA GLY A 323 -5.04 -18.16 -0.05
C GLY A 323 -4.87 -17.81 -1.52
N GLN A 324 -5.05 -16.52 -1.83
CA GLN A 324 -4.72 -15.97 -3.14
C GLN A 324 -3.21 -16.04 -3.39
N ILE A 325 -2.85 -16.17 -4.67
CA ILE A 325 -1.46 -16.15 -5.15
C ILE A 325 -0.88 -14.74 -5.13
N PHE A 326 0.33 -14.57 -4.59
CA PHE A 326 1.14 -13.37 -4.79
C PHE A 326 2.23 -13.64 -5.82
N PHE A 327 2.59 -12.64 -6.63
CA PHE A 327 3.68 -12.72 -7.61
C PHE A 327 4.68 -11.59 -7.38
N SER A 328 5.95 -11.95 -7.30
CA SER A 328 7.07 -11.02 -7.23
C SER A 328 7.90 -11.10 -8.51
N PRO A 329 8.02 -10.00 -9.28
CA PRO A 329 8.97 -9.95 -10.39
C PRO A 329 10.42 -9.82 -9.91
N ARG A 330 10.60 -9.39 -8.66
CA ARG A 330 11.89 -9.15 -8.02
C ARG A 330 12.56 -10.45 -7.60
N MET A 331 11.81 -11.36 -6.99
CA MET A 331 12.32 -12.67 -6.61
C MET A 331 12.50 -13.54 -7.86
N ARG A 332 13.75 -13.75 -8.26
CA ARG A 332 14.14 -14.70 -9.31
C ARG A 332 15.26 -15.56 -8.77
N CYS A 333 15.22 -16.84 -9.09
CA CYS A 333 16.34 -17.70 -8.77
C CYS A 333 17.28 -17.76 -9.97
N SER A 334 17.61 -18.95 -10.45
CA SER A 334 18.67 -19.12 -11.44
C SER A 334 18.19 -19.36 -12.88
N ASP A 335 16.89 -19.54 -13.15
CA ASP A 335 16.43 -19.80 -14.53
C ASP A 335 16.33 -18.49 -15.32
N PRO A 336 17.08 -18.34 -16.43
CA PRO A 336 17.06 -17.12 -17.24
C PRO A 336 15.72 -16.86 -17.94
N ASN A 337 14.84 -17.86 -18.02
CA ASN A 337 13.49 -17.72 -18.58
C ASN A 337 12.43 -17.40 -17.51
N SER A 338 12.83 -17.31 -16.24
CA SER A 338 11.95 -16.89 -15.16
C SER A 338 11.65 -15.40 -15.27
N VAL A 339 10.37 -15.04 -15.18
CA VAL A 339 9.95 -13.64 -15.10
C VAL A 339 9.71 -13.18 -13.66
N GLY A 340 9.70 -14.12 -12.71
CA GLY A 340 9.48 -13.89 -11.29
C GLY A 340 9.05 -15.17 -10.56
N THR A 341 8.74 -15.02 -9.28
CA THR A 341 8.30 -16.10 -8.40
C THR A 341 6.93 -15.80 -7.85
N ALA A 342 6.06 -16.80 -7.81
CA ALA A 342 4.81 -16.71 -7.06
C ALA A 342 4.87 -17.52 -5.77
N VAL A 343 4.02 -17.13 -4.82
CA VAL A 343 3.90 -17.76 -3.52
C VAL A 343 2.44 -17.94 -3.12
N CYS A 344 2.13 -19.06 -2.47
CA CYS A 344 0.86 -19.29 -1.78
C CYS A 344 1.09 -20.13 -0.52
N ILE A 345 0.08 -20.21 0.35
CA ILE A 345 0.13 -21.08 1.53
C ILE A 345 0.01 -22.53 1.07
N GLY A 346 0.73 -23.42 1.75
CA GLY A 346 0.77 -24.85 1.53
C GLY A 346 0.62 -25.65 2.82
N GLY A 347 0.15 -26.89 2.69
CA GLY A 347 0.14 -27.83 3.81
C GLY A 347 -0.39 -29.21 3.45
N PRO A 348 -0.63 -30.07 4.47
CA PRO A 348 -1.25 -31.39 4.28
C PRO A 348 -2.71 -31.26 3.83
N LEU A 349 -3.26 -32.24 3.10
CA LEU A 349 -4.68 -32.22 2.69
C LEU A 349 -5.65 -32.38 3.86
N THR A 350 -5.22 -33.02 4.95
CA THR A 350 -6.06 -33.32 6.10
C THR A 350 -6.61 -32.04 6.73
N SER A 351 -7.94 -31.95 6.82
CA SER A 351 -8.63 -30.85 7.49
C SER A 351 -8.18 -30.75 8.95
N GLY A 352 -8.10 -29.53 9.49
CA GLY A 352 -7.64 -29.28 10.85
C GLY A 352 -6.14 -29.52 11.09
N THR A 353 -5.36 -29.85 10.05
CA THR A 353 -3.90 -29.92 10.15
C THR A 353 -3.26 -28.57 9.80
N PRO A 354 -2.26 -28.11 10.58
CA PRO A 354 -1.57 -26.83 10.35
C PRO A 354 -1.04 -26.67 8.94
N LYS A 355 -1.28 -25.50 8.34
CA LYS A 355 -0.70 -25.05 7.08
C LYS A 355 0.54 -24.22 7.39
N ARG A 356 1.70 -24.86 7.44
CA ARG A 356 2.99 -24.22 7.81
C ARG A 356 3.95 -24.05 6.63
N THR A 357 3.56 -24.42 5.43
CA THR A 357 4.45 -24.36 4.26
C THR A 357 4.12 -23.13 3.43
N LEU A 358 5.13 -22.41 2.98
CA LEU A 358 5.02 -21.48 1.85
C LEU A 358 5.42 -22.24 0.59
N ASN A 359 4.50 -22.39 -0.36
CA ASN A 359 4.79 -22.96 -1.67
C ASN A 359 5.25 -21.83 -2.59
N LEU A 360 6.54 -21.84 -2.97
CA LEU A 360 7.11 -20.88 -3.90
C LEU A 360 7.40 -21.55 -5.23
N PHE A 361 7.12 -20.85 -6.33
CA PHE A 361 7.31 -21.41 -7.66
C PHE A 361 7.69 -20.35 -8.68
N GLU A 362 8.77 -20.63 -9.39
CA GLU A 362 9.28 -19.79 -10.47
C GLU A 362 8.45 -19.99 -11.72
N ILE A 363 8.19 -18.89 -12.42
CA ILE A 363 7.21 -18.85 -13.50
C ILE A 363 7.82 -18.26 -14.76
N ARG A 364 7.48 -18.84 -15.91
CA ARG A 364 7.77 -18.26 -17.24
C ARG A 364 6.78 -17.15 -17.59
N ALA A 365 7.14 -16.35 -18.59
CA ALA A 365 6.27 -15.40 -19.28
C ALA A 365 4.82 -15.86 -19.53
N ASN A 366 4.58 -17.14 -19.83
CA ASN A 366 3.23 -17.69 -20.07
C ASN A 366 2.53 -18.25 -18.81
N GLY A 367 3.05 -17.97 -17.62
CA GLY A 367 2.54 -18.50 -16.36
C GLY A 367 3.00 -19.93 -16.03
N SER A 368 3.64 -20.67 -16.93
CA SER A 368 4.04 -22.06 -16.65
C SER A 368 5.10 -22.13 -15.55
N VAL A 369 4.93 -23.09 -14.64
CA VAL A 369 5.90 -23.31 -13.56
C VAL A 369 7.18 -23.93 -14.11
N ILE A 370 8.30 -23.35 -13.73
CA ILE A 370 9.65 -23.83 -14.04
C ILE A 370 10.10 -24.79 -12.94
N ARG A 371 10.03 -24.29 -11.71
CA ARG A 371 10.55 -24.93 -10.50
C ARG A 371 9.71 -24.51 -9.31
N ARG A 372 9.70 -25.34 -8.27
CA ARG A 372 8.99 -25.06 -7.02
C ARG A 372 9.82 -25.50 -5.82
N VAL A 373 9.67 -24.77 -4.72
CA VAL A 373 10.28 -25.06 -3.42
C VAL A 373 9.26 -24.78 -2.31
N GLY A 374 9.30 -25.59 -1.27
CA GLY A 374 8.40 -25.47 -0.13
C GLY A 374 9.21 -25.23 1.13
N HIS A 375 8.97 -24.12 1.82
CA HIS A 375 9.61 -23.84 3.10
C HIS A 375 8.58 -23.97 4.22
N THR A 376 8.83 -24.92 5.12
CA THR A 376 7.95 -25.18 6.28
C THR A 376 8.46 -24.44 7.50
N ALA A 377 7.63 -23.56 8.05
CA ALA A 377 7.91 -22.83 9.28
C ALA A 377 8.01 -23.80 10.47
N PRO A 378 8.89 -23.49 11.46
CA PRO A 378 8.95 -24.27 12.68
C PRO A 378 7.62 -24.18 13.44
N GLN A 379 7.30 -25.21 14.22
CA GLN A 379 6.12 -25.19 15.08
C GLN A 379 6.22 -24.10 16.17
N ILE A 380 7.45 -23.84 16.61
CA ILE A 380 7.79 -22.92 17.70
C ILE A 380 9.00 -22.11 17.27
N PHE A 381 8.88 -20.80 17.41
CA PHE A 381 10.00 -19.88 17.27
C PHE A 381 10.56 -19.62 18.66
N THR A 382 11.87 -19.80 18.85
CA THR A 382 12.53 -19.63 20.16
C THR A 382 13.63 -18.58 20.06
N SER A 383 13.97 -17.98 21.20
CA SER A 383 15.09 -17.03 21.32
C SER A 383 14.96 -15.82 20.38
N LEU A 384 13.73 -15.31 20.23
CA LEU A 384 13.46 -14.20 19.33
C LEU A 384 13.97 -12.87 19.92
N PRO A 385 14.87 -12.15 19.23
CA PRO A 385 15.33 -10.84 19.68
C PRO A 385 14.19 -9.81 19.61
N PRO A 386 14.23 -8.75 20.44
CA PRO A 386 15.23 -8.46 21.47
C PRO A 386 15.00 -9.22 22.81
N ASN A 387 13.81 -9.78 23.04
CA ASN A 387 13.37 -10.20 24.38
C ASN A 387 13.54 -11.71 24.67
N ASN A 388 14.19 -12.48 23.78
CA ASN A 388 14.33 -13.94 23.86
C ASN A 388 12.99 -14.67 24.03
N VAL A 389 11.96 -14.21 23.31
CA VAL A 389 10.59 -14.71 23.42
C VAL A 389 10.43 -16.03 22.67
N THR A 390 9.47 -16.83 23.12
CA THR A 390 9.00 -18.03 22.42
C THR A 390 7.61 -17.78 21.86
N PHE A 391 7.43 -17.94 20.55
CA PHE A 391 6.12 -17.87 19.90
C PHE A 391 5.69 -19.27 19.44
N GLY A 392 4.45 -19.64 19.74
CA GLY A 392 3.88 -20.95 19.46
C GLY A 392 4.03 -21.94 20.62
N SER A 393 3.16 -22.95 20.65
CA SER A 393 3.06 -23.90 21.76
C SER A 393 3.53 -25.32 21.42
N LEU A 394 4.08 -25.98 22.45
CA LEU A 394 4.39 -27.42 22.46
C LEU A 394 3.13 -28.30 22.58
N ALA A 395 2.00 -27.76 23.07
CA ALA A 395 0.85 -28.54 23.53
C ALA A 395 -0.31 -28.69 22.51
N GLY A 396 -0.10 -28.42 21.22
CA GLY A 396 -1.17 -28.51 20.20
C GLY A 396 -0.69 -28.50 18.75
N ASN A 397 -1.61 -28.16 17.83
CA ASN A 397 -1.38 -28.02 16.38
C ASN A 397 -0.28 -26.98 16.03
N GLY A 398 0.10 -26.10 16.96
CA GLY A 398 1.15 -25.10 16.77
C GLY A 398 0.76 -23.95 15.86
N ALA A 399 1.71 -23.07 15.55
CA ALA A 399 1.46 -21.91 14.72
C ALA A 399 1.13 -22.32 13.27
N THR A 400 0.17 -21.67 12.61
CA THR A 400 -0.22 -21.95 11.21
C THR A 400 -0.39 -20.66 10.42
N PHE A 401 0.03 -20.65 9.15
CA PHE A 401 -0.29 -19.54 8.25
C PHE A 401 -1.80 -19.46 8.05
N GLU A 402 -2.35 -18.24 8.12
CA GLU A 402 -3.80 -17.95 8.01
C GLU A 402 -4.05 -16.79 7.02
N HIS A 403 -5.07 -15.96 7.27
CA HIS A 403 -5.51 -14.86 6.38
C HIS A 403 -6.15 -15.31 5.06
N TYR A 404 -6.69 -16.52 4.99
CA TYR A 404 -7.36 -17.05 3.79
C TYR A 404 -8.79 -17.57 4.02
N GLY A 405 -9.28 -17.55 5.26
CA GLY A 405 -10.61 -18.07 5.62
C GLY A 405 -11.74 -17.05 5.45
N SER A 406 -12.98 -17.47 5.65
CA SER A 406 -14.16 -16.57 5.60
C SER A 406 -14.28 -15.81 4.25
N GLN A 407 -14.83 -14.59 4.26
CA GLN A 407 -15.02 -13.75 3.07
C GLN A 407 -13.71 -13.34 2.39
N VAL A 408 -12.58 -13.30 3.10
CA VAL A 408 -11.31 -12.87 2.49
C VAL A 408 -10.78 -13.87 1.45
N ALA A 409 -11.27 -15.11 1.46
CA ALA A 409 -11.09 -16.08 0.37
C ALA A 409 -11.55 -15.54 -1.01
N PHE A 410 -12.56 -14.67 -1.00
CA PHE A 410 -13.30 -14.20 -2.17
C PHE A 410 -13.23 -12.68 -2.35
N ARG A 411 -12.73 -11.96 -1.35
CA ARG A 411 -12.73 -10.50 -1.27
C ARG A 411 -11.48 -9.90 -0.63
N GLY A 412 -10.59 -10.74 -0.11
CA GLY A 412 -9.30 -10.33 0.43
C GLY A 412 -8.21 -10.44 -0.62
N GLY A 413 -7.04 -9.90 -0.28
CA GLY A 413 -5.84 -9.99 -1.09
C GLY A 413 -4.96 -11.21 -0.77
N PRO A 414 -3.75 -11.28 -1.35
CA PRO A 414 -2.81 -12.37 -1.07
C PRO A 414 -2.30 -12.31 0.38
N PRO A 415 -2.40 -13.41 1.15
CA PRO A 415 -2.03 -13.45 2.58
C PRO A 415 -0.54 -13.62 2.84
N VAL A 416 0.24 -13.88 1.80
CA VAL A 416 1.67 -14.15 1.84
C VAL A 416 2.38 -13.35 0.77
N THR A 417 3.61 -12.94 1.04
CA THR A 417 4.45 -12.16 0.13
C THR A 417 5.81 -12.84 -0.05
N CYS A 418 6.50 -12.52 -1.14
CA CYS A 418 7.89 -12.92 -1.37
C CYS A 418 8.66 -11.81 -2.08
N GLY A 419 9.98 -11.87 -2.01
CA GLY A 419 10.86 -10.86 -2.57
C GLY A 419 12.33 -11.26 -2.39
N GLU A 420 13.21 -10.27 -2.45
CA GLU A 420 14.65 -10.47 -2.35
C GLU A 420 15.27 -9.29 -1.62
N ASP A 421 16.24 -9.59 -0.74
CA ASP A 421 17.05 -8.56 -0.10
C ASP A 421 18.16 -8.03 -1.01
N GLN A 422 18.89 -7.03 -0.51
CA GLN A 422 19.94 -6.34 -1.27
C GLN A 422 21.15 -7.21 -1.59
N GLN A 423 21.29 -8.35 -0.91
CA GLN A 423 22.38 -9.31 -1.13
C GLN A 423 21.95 -10.45 -2.08
N GLY A 424 20.76 -10.36 -2.67
CA GLY A 424 20.24 -11.38 -3.57
C GLY A 424 19.67 -12.60 -2.85
N ARG A 425 19.41 -12.53 -1.54
CA ARG A 425 18.82 -13.64 -0.78
C ARG A 425 17.31 -13.52 -0.80
N GLN A 426 16.64 -14.63 -1.07
CA GLN A 426 15.20 -14.64 -1.22
C GLN A 426 14.51 -14.66 0.13
N LEU A 427 13.38 -13.95 0.17
CA LEU A 427 12.55 -13.79 1.36
C LEU A 427 11.10 -14.18 1.06
N ALA A 428 10.44 -14.79 2.03
CA ALA A 428 9.00 -15.07 1.96
C ALA A 428 8.36 -14.90 3.33
N ALA A 429 7.19 -14.28 3.40
CA ALA A 429 6.55 -13.96 4.68
C ALA A 429 5.05 -14.23 4.68
N GLY A 430 4.51 -14.50 5.87
CA GLY A 430 3.08 -14.69 6.10
C GLY A 430 2.69 -14.52 7.56
N VAL A 431 1.43 -14.18 7.83
CA VAL A 431 0.90 -14.17 9.20
C VAL A 431 0.63 -15.58 9.67
N MET A 432 1.11 -15.91 10.86
CA MET A 432 0.83 -17.15 11.57
C MET A 432 0.00 -16.89 12.83
N TYR A 433 -1.00 -17.73 13.07
CA TYR A 433 -1.80 -17.72 14.29
C TYR A 433 -1.34 -18.83 15.24
N ASP A 434 -1.26 -18.53 16.54
CA ASP A 434 -1.06 -19.58 17.55
C ASP A 434 -2.39 -20.28 17.87
N THR A 435 -2.66 -21.38 17.17
CA THR A 435 -3.91 -22.14 17.31
C THR A 435 -4.14 -22.74 18.70
N SER A 436 -3.13 -22.77 19.56
CA SER A 436 -3.26 -23.23 20.94
C SER A 436 -3.73 -22.14 21.90
N ALA A 437 -3.49 -20.87 21.57
CA ALA A 437 -3.81 -19.72 22.41
C ALA A 437 -5.32 -19.39 22.39
N PHE A 438 -6.03 -19.76 21.33
CA PHE A 438 -7.45 -19.41 21.15
C PHE A 438 -8.23 -20.52 20.42
N THR A 439 -8.81 -21.44 21.19
CA THR A 439 -9.33 -22.73 20.66
C THR A 439 -10.76 -22.68 20.11
N THR A 440 -11.55 -21.64 20.41
CA THR A 440 -12.96 -21.61 20.04
C THR A 440 -13.23 -20.93 18.69
N LEU A 441 -12.38 -20.00 18.24
CA LEU A 441 -12.54 -19.25 16.98
C LEU A 441 -11.15 -18.87 16.40
N PRO A 442 -10.50 -19.74 15.59
CA PRO A 442 -9.12 -19.50 15.12
C PRO A 442 -8.99 -18.25 14.25
N LEU A 443 -10.03 -17.87 13.50
CA LEU A 443 -10.05 -16.64 12.70
C LEU A 443 -10.14 -15.35 13.52
N GLN A 444 -10.30 -15.46 14.84
CA GLN A 444 -10.40 -14.34 15.77
C GLN A 444 -9.22 -14.28 16.74
N ASN A 445 -8.09 -14.91 16.39
CA ASN A 445 -6.97 -15.09 17.29
C ASN A 445 -6.16 -13.79 17.49
N PRO A 446 -6.17 -13.19 18.70
CA PRO A 446 -5.43 -11.96 18.96
C PRO A 446 -3.92 -12.15 19.03
N TYR A 447 -3.43 -13.40 19.11
CA TYR A 447 -2.03 -13.77 19.22
C TYR A 447 -1.51 -14.35 17.90
N ASN A 448 -0.76 -13.52 17.17
CA ASN A 448 -0.26 -13.83 15.85
C ASN A 448 1.16 -13.28 15.66
N ALA A 449 1.83 -13.76 14.61
CA ALA A 449 3.19 -13.41 14.25
C ALA A 449 3.31 -13.25 12.74
N ILE A 450 4.23 -12.41 12.28
CA ILE A 450 4.66 -12.40 10.87
C ILE A 450 5.96 -13.18 10.78
N ALA A 451 5.88 -14.41 10.27
CA ALA A 451 7.03 -15.26 10.07
C ALA A 451 7.68 -14.96 8.72
N VAL A 452 9.02 -14.87 8.71
CA VAL A 452 9.81 -14.63 7.50
C VAL A 452 10.81 -15.76 7.31
N ALA A 453 10.79 -16.37 6.14
CA ALA A 453 11.80 -17.29 5.65
C ALA A 453 12.86 -16.53 4.86
N ARG A 454 14.14 -16.81 5.10
CA ARG A 454 15.26 -16.45 4.23
C ARG A 454 15.93 -17.69 3.71
N PHE A 455 16.19 -17.72 2.41
CA PHE A 455 16.78 -18.86 1.73
C PHE A 455 17.51 -18.40 0.48
N ASN A 456 18.40 -19.24 -0.01
CA ASN A 456 19.08 -19.11 -1.28
C ASN A 456 18.46 -20.11 -2.25
N CYS A 457 17.56 -19.63 -3.10
CA CYS A 457 16.92 -20.51 -4.05
C CYS A 457 17.83 -20.94 -5.21
N THR A 458 19.09 -20.51 -5.29
CA THR A 458 20.07 -21.10 -6.22
C THR A 458 20.69 -22.38 -5.68
N ASP A 459 20.65 -22.60 -4.36
CA ASP A 459 21.11 -23.82 -3.71
C ASP A 459 19.91 -24.72 -3.38
N PRO A 460 19.73 -25.86 -4.07
CA PRO A 460 18.61 -26.77 -3.81
C PRO A 460 18.68 -27.44 -2.43
N ASN A 461 19.80 -27.35 -1.72
CA ASN A 461 19.97 -27.89 -0.37
C ASN A 461 19.86 -26.83 0.72
N ASP A 462 19.69 -25.55 0.37
CA ASP A 462 19.62 -24.50 1.37
C ASP A 462 18.33 -24.64 2.20
N ALA A 463 18.51 -24.80 3.50
CA ALA A 463 17.42 -24.87 4.44
C ALA A 463 17.02 -23.44 4.81
N ALA A 464 15.75 -23.09 4.60
CA ALA A 464 15.27 -21.77 4.98
C ALA A 464 15.52 -21.48 6.45
N GLN A 465 16.16 -20.34 6.70
CA GLN A 465 16.26 -19.72 8.01
C GLN A 465 14.95 -19.01 8.31
N TRP A 466 14.52 -19.03 9.57
CA TRP A 466 13.25 -18.44 9.99
C TRP A 466 13.45 -17.42 11.10
N THR A 467 12.74 -16.30 10.99
CA THR A 467 12.67 -15.24 12.00
C THR A 467 11.23 -14.70 12.06
N LEU A 468 10.95 -13.81 13.01
CA LEU A 468 9.69 -13.07 13.06
C LEU A 468 9.95 -11.59 12.80
N ALA A 469 9.22 -11.01 11.85
CA ALA A 469 9.24 -9.56 11.63
C ALA A 469 8.46 -8.82 12.72
N ALA A 470 7.38 -9.44 13.21
CA ALA A 470 6.53 -8.91 14.27
C ALA A 470 5.80 -10.06 14.99
N TYR A 471 5.42 -9.87 16.25
CA TYR A 471 4.59 -10.82 17.00
C TYR A 471 3.80 -10.14 18.13
N ILE A 472 2.67 -10.76 18.45
CA ILE A 472 1.88 -10.59 19.67
C ILE A 472 1.64 -12.00 20.22
N CYS A 473 2.21 -12.31 21.38
CA CYS A 473 2.20 -13.63 21.98
C CYS A 473 1.51 -13.61 23.33
N GLN A 474 0.74 -14.64 23.64
CA GLN A 474 0.16 -14.81 24.97
C GLN A 474 1.23 -15.29 25.95
N ILE A 475 1.38 -14.62 27.09
CA ILE A 475 2.18 -15.14 28.21
C ILE A 475 1.19 -15.83 29.14
N SER A 476 1.09 -17.17 29.11
CA SER A 476 0.21 -17.85 30.08
C SER A 476 0.81 -17.71 31.48
N ASN A 477 0.11 -17.06 32.41
CA ASN A 477 0.53 -17.05 33.82
C ASN A 477 0.28 -18.41 34.54
N SER A 478 -0.45 -19.32 33.90
CA SER A 478 -0.94 -20.58 34.52
C SER A 478 -0.67 -21.85 33.69
N GLY A 479 0.04 -21.76 32.57
CA GLY A 479 0.29 -22.90 31.67
C GLY A 479 -0.95 -23.43 30.96
N THR A 480 -2.11 -22.77 31.08
CA THR A 480 -3.36 -23.16 30.40
C THR A 480 -3.96 -21.96 29.66
N PRO A 481 -3.88 -21.91 28.31
CA PRO A 481 -4.61 -20.93 27.51
C PRO A 481 -6.11 -21.23 27.65
N GLY A 482 -6.92 -20.35 28.25
CA GLY A 482 -8.32 -20.73 28.47
C GLY A 482 -9.34 -19.67 28.86
N THR A 483 -8.94 -18.48 29.33
CA THR A 483 -9.92 -17.43 29.65
C THR A 483 -9.45 -16.09 29.11
N LEU A 484 -10.37 -15.33 28.50
CA LEU A 484 -10.23 -13.96 27.96
C LEU A 484 -9.69 -12.91 28.95
N ASN A 485 -9.32 -13.32 30.17
CA ASN A 485 -8.90 -12.46 31.27
C ASN A 485 -7.38 -12.51 31.54
N ASP A 486 -6.58 -13.27 30.77
CA ASP A 486 -5.11 -13.16 30.90
C ASP A 486 -4.66 -11.92 30.11
N ASP A 487 -4.69 -10.80 30.80
CA ASP A 487 -4.32 -9.46 30.32
C ASP A 487 -2.79 -9.29 30.15
N VAL A 488 -2.05 -10.40 30.06
CA VAL A 488 -0.59 -10.42 29.97
C VAL A 488 -0.16 -11.00 28.63
N TRP A 489 0.55 -10.19 27.85
CA TRP A 489 1.08 -10.56 26.54
C TRP A 489 2.53 -10.09 26.40
N ASP A 490 3.27 -10.75 25.52
CA ASP A 490 4.55 -10.30 25.00
C ASP A 490 4.34 -9.81 23.58
N ALA A 491 5.09 -8.82 23.15
CA ALA A 491 4.93 -8.25 21.82
C ALA A 491 6.20 -7.59 21.32
N SER A 492 6.32 -7.52 20.00
CA SER A 492 7.38 -6.76 19.36
C SER A 492 7.38 -5.30 19.80
N VAL A 493 8.58 -4.79 20.08
CA VAL A 493 8.84 -3.39 20.43
C VAL A 493 8.92 -2.57 19.15
N TYR A 494 8.31 -1.39 19.16
CA TYR A 494 8.61 -0.36 18.17
C TYR A 494 9.49 0.73 18.79
N TYR A 495 10.29 1.34 17.94
CA TYR A 495 11.40 2.19 18.36
C TYR A 495 11.24 3.61 17.84
N THR A 496 11.94 4.54 18.49
CA THR A 496 12.17 5.91 18.02
C THR A 496 13.66 6.17 17.82
N ASN A 497 13.99 7.34 17.25
CA ASN A 497 15.35 7.81 17.06
C ASN A 497 16.20 6.82 16.24
N GLY A 498 15.86 6.63 14.96
CA GLY A 498 16.58 5.72 14.06
C GLY A 498 16.58 4.24 14.49
N GLY A 499 15.59 3.82 15.27
CA GLY A 499 15.50 2.45 15.76
C GLY A 499 16.33 2.15 17.03
N ALA A 500 16.75 3.19 17.76
CA ALA A 500 17.59 3.05 18.95
C ALA A 500 16.81 2.95 20.26
N THR A 501 15.71 3.70 20.41
CA THR A 501 15.02 3.86 21.70
C THR A 501 13.65 3.17 21.69
N PRO A 502 13.38 2.19 22.57
CA PRO A 502 12.04 1.61 22.69
C PRO A 502 10.97 2.65 23.03
N ALA A 503 9.85 2.68 22.29
CA ALA A 503 8.77 3.64 22.46
C ALA A 503 7.43 3.01 22.88
N GLY A 504 7.26 1.71 22.61
CA GLY A 504 6.12 0.93 23.06
C GLY A 504 6.15 -0.47 22.46
N THR A 505 5.03 -1.19 22.55
CA THR A 505 4.90 -2.54 22.00
C THR A 505 3.68 -2.65 21.11
N LEU A 506 3.65 -3.67 20.26
CA LEU A 506 2.39 -4.13 19.67
C LEU A 506 1.42 -4.59 20.78
N ALA A 507 0.13 -4.61 20.46
CA ALA A 507 -0.91 -4.95 21.40
C ALA A 507 -1.99 -5.82 20.74
N PRO A 508 -2.65 -6.70 21.50
CA PRO A 508 -3.78 -7.43 20.98
C PRO A 508 -4.96 -6.49 20.73
N LEU A 509 -5.74 -6.78 19.68
CA LEU A 509 -6.81 -5.91 19.20
C LEU A 509 -7.89 -5.56 20.24
N TYR A 510 -8.13 -6.44 21.22
CA TYR A 510 -9.09 -6.18 22.28
C TYR A 510 -8.71 -5.03 23.22
N LYS A 511 -7.46 -4.55 23.17
CA LYS A 511 -6.98 -3.37 23.91
C LYS A 511 -7.36 -2.03 23.27
N ILE A 512 -7.95 -2.02 22.07
CA ILE A 512 -8.48 -0.78 21.48
C ILE A 512 -9.83 -0.44 22.15
N PRO A 513 -10.00 0.77 22.75
CA PRO A 513 -11.16 1.08 23.60
C PRO A 513 -12.49 1.27 22.87
N LEU A 514 -12.45 1.73 21.62
CA LEU A 514 -13.58 2.36 20.92
C LEU A 514 -14.62 1.37 20.36
N GLU A 515 -14.33 0.06 20.37
CA GLU A 515 -15.23 -0.96 19.81
C GLU A 515 -16.14 -1.58 20.90
N PRO A 516 -17.46 -1.72 20.69
CA PRO A 516 -18.38 -2.34 21.64
C PRO A 516 -17.86 -3.70 22.16
N THR A 517 -17.97 -3.93 23.46
CA THR A 517 -17.21 -4.92 24.25
C THR A 517 -17.53 -6.41 23.98
N SER A 518 -18.41 -6.76 23.05
CA SER A 518 -18.88 -8.15 22.90
C SER A 518 -18.22 -8.96 21.79
N ASN A 519 -17.30 -8.40 20.97
CA ASN A 519 -16.67 -9.18 19.89
C ASN A 519 -15.24 -8.76 19.52
N ARG A 520 -14.43 -8.26 20.45
CA ARG A 520 -13.06 -7.75 20.15
C ARG A 520 -12.00 -8.80 19.85
N ASN A 521 -12.42 -10.04 19.58
CA ASN A 521 -11.51 -11.11 19.24
C ASN A 521 -11.29 -11.05 17.73
N GLY A 522 -10.06 -10.83 17.31
CA GLY A 522 -9.69 -10.73 15.91
C GLY A 522 -8.22 -11.01 15.74
N PRO A 523 -7.75 -11.26 14.51
CA PRO A 523 -6.35 -11.08 14.23
C PRO A 523 -5.97 -9.64 14.58
N SER A 524 -4.85 -9.52 15.27
CA SER A 524 -4.23 -8.26 15.67
C SER A 524 -3.15 -7.80 14.68
N MET A 525 -3.00 -8.44 13.52
CA MET A 525 -2.11 -7.97 12.45
C MET A 525 -2.74 -8.23 11.09
N SER A 526 -2.45 -7.37 10.12
CA SER A 526 -2.77 -7.58 8.70
C SER A 526 -1.80 -8.59 8.05
N ALA A 527 -2.06 -9.00 6.80
CA ALA A 527 -1.07 -9.75 6.03
C ALA A 527 0.19 -8.89 5.76
N PRO A 528 1.38 -9.50 5.57
CA PRO A 528 2.59 -8.75 5.26
C PRO A 528 2.63 -8.36 3.78
N ALA A 529 3.11 -7.14 3.51
CA ALA A 529 3.62 -6.74 2.21
C ALA A 529 5.13 -6.51 2.30
N MET A 530 5.85 -6.67 1.18
CA MET A 530 7.31 -6.59 1.16
C MET A 530 7.77 -5.55 0.15
N ASP A 531 8.65 -4.65 0.56
CA ASP A 531 9.25 -3.64 -0.31
C ASP A 531 10.45 -4.18 -1.10
N SER A 532 11.19 -3.28 -1.75
CA SER A 532 12.31 -3.64 -2.60
C SER A 532 13.55 -4.15 -1.86
N VAL A 533 13.60 -4.17 -0.53
CA VAL A 533 14.81 -4.64 0.19
C VAL A 533 14.48 -5.66 1.28
N GLY A 534 13.24 -6.13 1.32
CA GLY A 534 12.82 -7.14 2.29
C GLY A 534 12.25 -6.57 3.59
N ASN A 535 12.01 -5.26 3.67
CA ASN A 535 11.25 -4.70 4.79
C ASN A 535 9.80 -5.18 4.69
N ILE A 536 9.19 -5.41 5.84
CA ILE A 536 7.81 -5.88 5.91
C ILE A 536 6.88 -4.76 6.36
N TRP A 537 5.81 -4.54 5.60
CA TRP A 537 4.77 -3.56 5.88
C TRP A 537 3.49 -4.26 6.35
N PHE A 538 2.90 -3.76 7.43
CA PHE A 538 1.69 -4.33 8.02
C PHE A 538 0.96 -3.33 8.93
N ILE A 539 -0.30 -3.59 9.23
CA ILE A 539 -1.10 -2.85 10.20
C ILE A 539 -1.22 -3.68 11.46
N ALA A 540 -1.06 -3.06 12.63
CA ALA A 540 -1.25 -3.70 13.92
C ALA A 540 -1.72 -2.69 14.99
N PRO A 541 -2.39 -3.15 16.07
CA PRO A 541 -2.54 -2.37 17.27
C PRO A 541 -1.21 -2.24 18.02
N TYR A 542 -1.02 -1.10 18.67
CA TYR A 542 0.15 -0.80 19.48
C TYR A 542 -0.23 0.02 20.71
N MET A 543 0.64 -0.03 21.71
CA MET A 543 0.51 0.68 22.97
C MET A 543 1.83 1.38 23.28
N PRO A 544 1.88 2.72 23.24
CA PRO A 544 3.02 3.48 23.74
C PRO A 544 3.30 3.15 25.21
N TYR A 545 4.56 3.20 25.62
CA TYR A 545 4.88 3.03 27.04
C TYR A 545 4.20 4.11 27.88
N GLY A 546 3.51 3.69 28.95
CA GLY A 546 2.73 4.57 29.82
C GLY A 546 1.31 4.89 29.32
N ALA A 547 0.93 4.46 28.11
CA ALA A 547 -0.45 4.58 27.63
C ALA A 547 -1.37 3.55 28.32
N SER A 548 -2.63 3.92 28.55
CA SER A 548 -3.66 3.02 29.10
C SER A 548 -4.43 2.25 28.03
N ASN A 549 -4.33 2.68 26.77
CA ASN A 549 -5.15 2.21 25.66
C ASN A 549 -4.29 1.95 24.43
N ALA A 550 -4.64 0.92 23.66
CA ALA A 550 -4.00 0.67 22.37
C ALA A 550 -4.68 1.47 21.25
N ASN A 551 -3.90 1.78 20.21
CA ASN A 551 -4.32 2.38 18.95
C ASN A 551 -3.90 1.47 17.79
N SER A 552 -4.44 1.62 16.57
CA SER A 552 -3.91 0.95 15.37
C SER A 552 -2.89 1.83 14.64
N GLY A 553 -2.01 1.24 13.85
CA GLY A 553 -1.06 1.99 13.04
C GLY A 553 -0.46 1.16 11.90
N LEU A 554 0.07 1.85 10.90
CA LEU A 554 0.89 1.27 9.84
C LEU A 554 2.34 1.16 10.31
N PHE A 555 2.90 -0.03 10.22
CA PHE A 555 4.28 -0.34 10.61
C PHE A 555 5.11 -0.74 9.41
N ARG A 556 6.39 -0.36 9.46
CA ARG A 556 7.49 -0.93 8.67
C ARG A 556 8.41 -1.70 9.61
N ALA A 557 8.54 -3.00 9.42
CA ALA A 557 9.59 -3.80 10.02
C ALA A 557 10.84 -3.69 9.15
N VAL A 558 11.83 -2.94 9.62
CA VAL A 558 13.09 -2.67 8.92
C VAL A 558 14.01 -3.88 9.06
N TYR A 559 14.45 -4.40 7.91
CA TYR A 559 15.24 -5.62 7.78
C TYR A 559 16.73 -5.37 8.09
N ASP A 560 17.33 -6.21 8.93
CA ASP A 560 18.79 -6.27 9.11
C ASP A 560 19.36 -7.53 8.40
N PRO A 561 20.03 -7.36 7.25
CA PRO A 561 20.58 -8.47 6.49
C PRO A 561 21.70 -9.22 7.20
N ALA A 562 22.44 -8.58 8.12
CA ALA A 562 23.57 -9.19 8.80
C ALA A 562 23.11 -10.18 9.87
N THR A 563 22.08 -9.81 10.62
CA THR A 563 21.58 -10.62 11.75
C THR A 563 20.33 -11.43 11.45
N PHE A 564 19.67 -11.19 10.31
CA PHE A 564 18.36 -11.76 9.98
C PHE A 564 17.29 -11.41 11.03
N THR A 565 17.26 -10.14 11.41
CA THR A 565 16.31 -9.61 12.38
C THR A 565 15.55 -8.42 11.80
N TYR A 566 14.52 -8.00 12.54
CA TYR A 566 13.68 -6.88 12.17
C TYR A 566 13.51 -5.93 13.36
N ARG A 567 13.39 -4.64 13.08
CA ARG A 567 13.00 -3.62 14.06
C ARG A 567 11.83 -2.80 13.55
N LEU A 568 10.88 -2.49 14.43
CA LEU A 568 9.63 -1.83 14.01
C LEU A 568 9.76 -0.30 14.03
N ASP A 569 9.32 0.30 12.94
CA ASP A 569 9.08 1.73 12.75
C ASP A 569 7.57 1.95 12.57
N LEU A 570 6.95 2.73 13.45
CA LEU A 570 5.57 3.19 13.33
C LEU A 570 5.53 4.37 12.34
N VAL A 571 5.00 4.11 11.14
CA VAL A 571 5.00 5.07 10.02
C VAL A 571 3.79 5.99 10.07
N LEU A 572 2.59 5.44 10.29
CA LEU A 572 1.37 6.23 10.42
C LEU A 572 0.55 5.77 11.62
N PRO A 573 0.42 6.58 12.69
CA PRO A 573 -0.46 6.27 13.81
C PRO A 573 -1.93 6.57 13.49
N PHE A 574 -2.85 5.77 14.04
CA PHE A 574 -4.25 6.14 14.17
C PHE A 574 -4.38 7.51 14.85
N GLY A 575 -5.32 8.30 14.37
CA GLY A 575 -5.59 9.63 14.89
C GLY A 575 -4.61 10.70 14.42
N ALA A 576 -3.63 10.38 13.57
CA ALA A 576 -2.80 11.37 12.89
C ALA A 576 -3.69 12.38 12.17
N ILE A 577 -3.41 13.66 12.40
CA ILE A 577 -4.03 14.78 11.69
C ILE A 577 -3.01 15.23 10.65
N ILE A 578 -3.43 15.18 9.39
CA ILE A 578 -2.61 15.51 8.24
C ILE A 578 -3.24 16.71 7.55
N GLN A 579 -2.41 17.68 7.21
CA GLN A 579 -2.85 18.82 6.44
C GLN A 579 -3.09 18.39 4.99
N GLY A 580 -4.30 18.54 4.48
CA GLY A 580 -4.55 18.42 3.05
C GLY A 580 -3.83 19.57 2.33
N VAL A 581 -2.84 19.26 1.48
CA VAL A 581 -1.88 20.23 0.92
C VAL A 581 -2.56 21.34 0.11
N ASN A 582 -3.75 21.09 -0.43
CA ASN A 582 -4.32 21.93 -1.49
C ASN A 582 -5.78 22.43 -1.35
N SER A 583 -6.55 22.04 -0.32
CA SER A 583 -7.73 22.78 0.20
C SER A 583 -7.37 23.44 1.48
N ALA A 584 -6.20 23.15 2.03
CA ALA A 584 -5.87 23.53 3.38
C ALA A 584 -6.88 22.98 4.42
N THR A 585 -7.64 21.92 4.11
CA THR A 585 -8.50 21.24 5.10
C THR A 585 -7.73 20.10 5.74
N PRO A 586 -7.53 20.12 7.07
CA PRO A 586 -6.89 18.99 7.75
C PRO A 586 -7.86 17.80 7.79
N TYR A 587 -7.30 16.60 7.70
CA TYR A 587 -8.04 15.36 7.90
C TYR A 587 -7.39 14.49 8.95
N ARG A 588 -8.22 13.75 9.68
CA ARG A 588 -7.79 12.78 10.67
C ARG A 588 -7.94 11.38 10.14
N ILE A 589 -6.91 10.55 10.30
CA ILE A 589 -7.03 9.10 10.11
C ILE A 589 -7.82 8.53 11.28
N VAL A 590 -9.02 8.02 11.03
CA VAL A 590 -9.92 7.51 12.07
C VAL A 590 -10.08 6.01 12.03
N ASN A 591 -9.52 5.31 11.04
CA ASN A 591 -9.47 3.86 11.06
C ASN A 591 -8.44 3.28 10.10
N PHE A 592 -7.85 2.15 10.53
CA PHE A 592 -7.16 1.18 9.69
C PHE A 592 -7.80 -0.18 9.97
N ASP A 593 -8.47 -0.75 8.99
CA ASP A 593 -9.18 -2.02 9.17
C ASP A 593 -8.21 -3.20 9.26
N ILE A 594 -8.34 -3.98 10.33
CA ILE A 594 -7.58 -5.23 10.55
C ILE A 594 -8.54 -6.42 10.55
N ARG A 595 -9.70 -6.23 11.17
CA ARG A 595 -10.74 -7.24 11.33
C ARG A 595 -12.10 -6.65 11.01
N ASP A 596 -13.01 -7.52 10.61
CA ASP A 596 -14.43 -7.21 10.57
C ASP A 596 -15.18 -7.80 11.78
N SER A 597 -16.50 -7.95 11.67
CA SER A 597 -17.34 -8.44 12.76
C SER A 597 -16.96 -9.85 13.26
N ASN A 598 -16.28 -10.68 12.48
CA ASN A 598 -16.00 -12.06 12.87
C ASN A 598 -14.69 -12.68 12.34
N SER A 599 -13.89 -11.96 11.55
CA SER A 599 -12.69 -12.46 10.88
C SER A 599 -11.76 -11.31 10.42
N VAL A 600 -10.77 -11.60 9.57
CA VAL A 600 -9.90 -10.58 8.93
C VAL A 600 -10.75 -9.65 8.07
N ASP A 601 -10.50 -8.33 8.11
CA ASP A 601 -11.22 -7.41 7.22
C ASP A 601 -10.77 -7.59 5.77
N SER A 602 -11.70 -7.59 4.81
CA SER A 602 -11.35 -7.63 3.38
C SER A 602 -10.51 -6.46 2.91
N ALA A 603 -10.64 -5.29 3.53
CA ALA A 603 -9.93 -4.05 3.23
C ALA A 603 -8.63 -3.89 4.01
N THR A 604 -8.19 -4.89 4.81
CA THR A 604 -6.91 -4.80 5.51
C THR A 604 -5.72 -4.73 4.56
N LEU A 605 -4.51 -4.53 5.07
CA LEU A 605 -3.30 -4.59 4.25
C LEU A 605 -2.97 -6.04 3.85
N TRP A 606 -2.72 -6.23 2.56
CA TRP A 606 -2.37 -7.48 1.88
C TRP A 606 -1.00 -7.38 1.20
N ALA A 607 -0.46 -8.53 0.76
CA ALA A 607 0.84 -8.55 0.10
C ALA A 607 0.92 -7.67 -1.16
N GLY A 608 -0.19 -7.47 -1.85
CA GLY A 608 -0.30 -6.63 -3.06
C GLY A 608 -0.36 -5.12 -2.79
N ASN A 609 -0.20 -4.67 -1.55
CA ASN A 609 -0.29 -3.25 -1.18
C ASN A 609 1.02 -2.47 -1.27
N VAL A 610 2.13 -3.12 -1.63
CA VAL A 610 3.44 -2.50 -1.78
C VAL A 610 3.99 -2.73 -3.18
N LEU A 611 4.52 -1.67 -3.78
CA LEU A 611 5.28 -1.70 -5.02
C LEU A 611 6.69 -2.22 -4.73
N GLN A 612 7.10 -3.31 -5.37
CA GLN A 612 8.37 -4.01 -5.05
C GLN A 612 9.60 -3.45 -5.77
N THR A 613 9.41 -2.51 -6.69
CA THR A 613 10.48 -1.66 -7.19
C THR A 613 10.81 -0.57 -6.17
N ALA A 614 12.05 -0.12 -6.11
CA ALA A 614 12.38 1.07 -5.33
C ALA A 614 11.78 2.32 -6.00
N TRP A 615 11.67 3.40 -5.22
CA TRP A 615 11.16 4.67 -5.72
C TRP A 615 11.98 5.20 -6.90
N ALA A 616 11.29 5.64 -7.95
CA ALA A 616 11.91 6.11 -9.19
C ALA A 616 12.98 5.15 -9.77
N ASP A 617 12.84 3.85 -9.56
CA ASP A 617 13.79 2.81 -9.97
C ASP A 617 15.20 2.96 -9.39
N ALA A 618 15.32 3.56 -8.20
CA ALA A 618 16.60 3.68 -7.50
C ALA A 618 17.29 2.31 -7.36
N ASP A 619 18.63 2.30 -7.46
CA ASP A 619 19.40 1.08 -7.29
C ASP A 619 19.37 0.63 -5.83
N VAL A 620 18.57 -0.41 -5.59
CA VAL A 620 18.41 -1.07 -4.30
C VAL A 620 19.70 -1.57 -3.66
N SER A 621 20.75 -1.84 -4.44
CA SER A 621 22.04 -2.28 -3.90
C SER A 621 22.79 -1.16 -3.17
N GLU A 622 22.43 0.10 -3.43
CA GLU A 622 23.02 1.30 -2.83
C GLU A 622 22.20 1.86 -1.67
N LEU A 623 20.98 1.39 -1.47
CA LEU A 623 20.11 1.87 -0.39
C LEU A 623 20.48 1.20 0.93
N SER A 624 20.17 1.84 2.06
CA SER A 624 20.08 1.13 3.34
C SER A 624 18.67 0.54 3.48
N PRO A 625 18.44 -0.58 4.19
CA PRO A 625 17.09 -1.02 4.51
C PRO A 625 16.23 0.04 5.21
N ALA A 626 16.85 1.00 5.91
CA ALA A 626 16.15 2.09 6.56
C ALA A 626 15.79 3.27 5.62
N ASP A 627 16.42 3.34 4.44
CA ASP A 627 16.21 4.42 3.46
C ASP A 627 14.75 4.41 2.98
N PRO A 628 14.05 5.56 2.97
CA PRO A 628 12.66 5.60 2.54
C PRO A 628 12.49 5.16 1.07
N ARG A 629 13.50 5.38 0.21
CA ARG A 629 13.46 5.03 -1.24
C ARG A 629 13.31 3.54 -1.50
N THR A 630 13.52 2.69 -0.50
CA THR A 630 13.28 1.24 -0.63
C THR A 630 11.81 0.94 -0.87
N LEU A 631 10.90 1.85 -0.49
CA LEU A 631 9.49 1.80 -0.81
C LEU A 631 9.22 2.51 -2.14
N GLY A 632 8.83 1.78 -3.18
CA GLY A 632 8.36 2.38 -4.43
C GLY A 632 6.96 3.00 -4.34
N GLY A 633 6.21 2.63 -3.32
CA GLY A 633 4.87 3.13 -3.04
C GLY A 633 4.05 2.10 -2.27
N LEU A 634 3.22 2.55 -1.34
CA LEU A 634 2.28 1.73 -0.60
C LEU A 634 0.88 2.34 -0.74
N VAL A 635 -0.12 1.48 -0.84
CA VAL A 635 -1.52 1.89 -0.72
C VAL A 635 -2.24 1.10 0.34
N VAL A 636 -3.07 1.77 1.13
CA VAL A 636 -3.80 1.13 2.24
C VAL A 636 -5.21 1.70 2.34
N SER A 637 -6.20 0.86 2.60
CA SER A 637 -7.54 1.33 2.93
C SER A 637 -7.49 2.09 4.25
N ALA A 638 -8.04 3.30 4.26
CA ALA A 638 -8.18 4.09 5.47
C ALA A 638 -9.54 4.76 5.49
N ARG A 639 -10.08 4.94 6.70
CA ARG A 639 -11.14 5.90 6.91
C ARG A 639 -10.53 7.20 7.40
N ILE A 640 -10.85 8.30 6.71
CA ILE A 640 -10.43 9.65 7.08
C ILE A 640 -11.66 10.51 7.42
N LEU A 641 -11.44 11.58 8.18
CA LEU A 641 -12.45 12.57 8.52
C LEU A 641 -11.87 13.96 8.29
N TYR A 642 -12.42 14.71 7.34
CA TYR A 642 -12.02 16.10 7.10
C TYR A 642 -12.73 17.04 8.07
N ASP A 643 -11.98 17.96 8.67
CA ASP A 643 -12.49 19.10 9.44
C ASP A 643 -13.10 20.14 8.48
N SER A 644 -14.24 19.77 7.89
CA SER A 644 -14.87 20.53 6.82
C SER A 644 -15.51 21.84 7.31
N ASN A 645 -15.71 21.96 8.63
CA ASN A 645 -16.30 23.12 9.27
C ASN A 645 -15.25 24.06 9.89
N GLY A 646 -14.00 23.62 9.99
CA GLY A 646 -12.86 24.39 10.49
C GLY A 646 -12.89 24.65 12.00
N ASP A 647 -13.56 23.80 12.77
CA ASP A 647 -13.69 23.95 14.22
C ASP A 647 -12.59 23.22 15.02
N GLY A 648 -11.72 22.47 14.34
CA GLY A 648 -10.63 21.70 14.93
C GLY A 648 -11.07 20.42 15.65
N GLN A 649 -12.36 20.08 15.59
CA GLN A 649 -12.92 18.83 16.05
C GLN A 649 -13.07 17.88 14.86
N PHE A 650 -13.00 16.58 15.15
CA PHE A 650 -13.12 15.52 14.16
C PHE A 650 -14.21 14.57 14.64
N GLY A 651 -15.47 14.95 14.42
CA GLY A 651 -16.64 14.27 14.94
C GLY A 651 -17.79 14.19 13.94
N ASN A 652 -18.49 13.05 13.95
CA ASN A 652 -19.79 12.90 13.30
C ASN A 652 -20.93 13.52 14.14
N ASP A 653 -20.63 14.54 14.95
CA ASP A 653 -21.44 14.94 16.10
C ASP A 653 -22.90 15.17 15.72
N THR A 654 -23.75 14.31 16.26
CA THR A 654 -25.16 14.14 15.89
C THR A 654 -26.06 15.28 16.38
N GLY A 655 -25.50 16.44 16.73
CA GLY A 655 -26.21 17.59 17.29
C GLY A 655 -25.84 18.95 16.70
N LEU A 656 -24.84 19.05 15.81
CA LEU A 656 -24.45 20.32 15.17
C LEU A 656 -24.96 20.39 13.72
N PRO A 657 -25.30 21.61 13.23
CA PRO A 657 -25.79 21.80 11.86
C PRO A 657 -24.73 21.63 10.76
N ILE A 658 -23.43 21.55 11.10
CA ILE A 658 -22.34 21.28 10.15
C ILE A 658 -21.53 20.09 10.70
N ARG A 659 -21.30 19.07 9.87
CA ARG A 659 -20.54 17.87 10.24
C ARG A 659 -19.30 17.73 9.38
N ASP A 660 -18.28 17.15 9.98
CA ASP A 660 -17.10 16.68 9.27
C ASP A 660 -17.44 15.63 8.23
N GLN A 661 -16.68 15.62 7.14
CA GLN A 661 -16.92 14.70 6.03
C GLN A 661 -15.99 13.50 6.15
N GLY A 662 -16.55 12.34 6.49
CA GLY A 662 -15.82 11.09 6.56
C GLY A 662 -15.70 10.44 5.20
N TYR A 663 -14.57 9.83 4.82
CA TYR A 663 -14.43 9.10 3.57
C TYR A 663 -13.67 7.80 3.78
N ASN A 664 -14.04 6.76 3.04
CA ASN A 664 -13.18 5.60 2.82
C ASN A 664 -12.32 5.89 1.60
N VAL A 665 -11.01 5.85 1.79
CA VAL A 665 -10.02 6.21 0.77
C VAL A 665 -8.96 5.14 0.67
N LEU A 666 -8.41 5.00 -0.53
CA LEU A 666 -7.12 4.40 -0.71
C LEU A 666 -6.06 5.46 -0.40
N LEU A 667 -5.40 5.34 0.75
CA LEU A 667 -4.35 6.23 1.20
C LEU A 667 -3.02 5.78 0.58
N PHE A 668 -2.32 6.71 -0.07
CA PHE A 668 -0.97 6.47 -0.58
C PHE A 668 0.08 6.85 0.46
N VAL A 669 1.15 6.07 0.53
CA VAL A 669 2.38 6.35 1.28
C VAL A 669 3.56 6.14 0.35
N GLY A 670 4.35 7.18 0.13
CA GLY A 670 5.59 7.14 -0.66
C GLY A 670 6.77 7.70 0.14
N PRO A 671 8.00 7.53 -0.33
CA PRO A 671 9.15 8.14 0.31
C PRO A 671 9.08 9.65 0.22
N ASP A 672 9.59 10.32 1.24
CA ASP A 672 9.93 11.72 1.09
C ASP A 672 11.37 11.85 0.62
N LEU A 673 11.56 12.29 -0.62
CA LEU A 673 12.88 12.60 -1.15
C LEU A 673 13.37 13.98 -0.73
N SER A 674 12.56 14.77 -0.01
CA SER A 674 13.12 15.78 0.87
C SER A 674 13.74 15.06 2.08
N LEU A 675 14.84 14.34 1.81
CA LEU A 675 16.02 14.55 2.62
C LEU A 675 16.14 16.08 2.73
N SER A 676 16.45 16.61 3.91
CA SER A 676 17.05 17.95 3.98
C SER A 676 17.96 18.15 2.77
N PRO A 677 17.97 19.32 2.12
CA PRO A 677 18.86 19.58 0.98
C PRO A 677 20.20 18.92 1.28
N ALA A 678 20.72 18.17 0.30
CA ALA A 678 21.89 17.31 0.45
C ALA A 678 22.87 17.96 1.43
N VAL A 679 23.43 17.17 2.35
CA VAL A 679 24.55 17.66 3.16
C VAL A 679 25.52 18.32 2.20
N CYS A 680 25.55 19.64 2.17
CA CYS A 680 26.36 20.39 1.24
C CYS A 680 27.58 20.76 2.07
N PRO A 681 28.70 20.02 1.92
CA PRO A 681 29.77 20.11 2.90
C PRO A 681 30.42 21.48 2.80
N GLY A 682 30.25 22.25 3.86
CA GLY A 682 30.62 23.65 3.94
C GLY A 682 29.45 24.64 3.82
N ASP A 683 28.29 24.23 3.30
CA ASP A 683 27.05 25.04 3.30
C ASP A 683 26.43 24.94 4.70
N SER A 684 26.97 25.80 5.55
CA SER A 684 26.72 25.85 6.97
C SER A 684 25.50 26.71 7.27
N ASP A 685 25.07 27.52 6.30
CA ASP A 685 23.88 28.37 6.39
C ASP A 685 22.64 27.85 5.61
N CYS A 686 22.80 26.69 4.98
CA CYS A 686 21.78 25.86 4.36
C CYS A 686 21.00 26.57 3.24
N ASP A 687 21.61 27.52 2.55
CA ASP A 687 20.96 28.30 1.49
C ASP A 687 21.20 27.76 0.07
N GLY A 688 22.12 26.80 -0.05
CA GLY A 688 22.44 26.12 -1.30
C GLY A 688 23.73 26.59 -1.96
N ASP A 689 24.59 27.37 -1.30
CA ASP A 689 25.97 27.58 -1.72
C ASP A 689 27.00 27.49 -0.57
N VAL A 690 28.28 27.40 -0.94
CA VAL A 690 29.42 27.47 0.00
C VAL A 690 30.19 28.74 -0.32
N ASP A 691 29.95 29.80 0.43
CA ASP A 691 30.57 31.09 0.23
C ASP A 691 31.13 31.70 1.53
N PHE A 692 31.13 33.03 1.66
CA PHE A 692 31.67 33.69 2.84
C PHE A 692 30.66 33.75 4.00
N ASP A 693 29.37 33.62 3.71
CA ASP A 693 28.32 33.69 4.71
C ASP A 693 28.29 32.40 5.56
N ASP A 694 28.86 31.30 5.05
CA ASP A 694 29.07 30.05 5.79
C ASP A 694 30.15 30.09 6.88
N ILE A 695 31.12 31.00 6.80
CA ILE A 695 32.35 30.92 7.62
C ILE A 695 32.04 31.03 9.11
N ASP A 696 31.24 32.01 9.49
CA ASP A 696 30.93 32.25 10.89
C ASP A 696 30.17 31.04 11.49
N LEU A 697 29.33 30.39 10.68
CA LEU A 697 28.58 29.19 11.05
C LEU A 697 29.46 27.95 11.14
N PHE A 698 30.33 27.72 10.17
CA PHE A 698 31.31 26.63 10.22
C PHE A 698 32.24 26.75 11.44
N VAL A 699 32.71 27.96 11.76
CA VAL A 699 33.54 28.19 12.96
C VAL A 699 32.75 27.91 14.24
N ALA A 700 31.47 28.26 14.28
CA ALA A 700 30.61 27.89 15.40
C ALA A 700 30.42 26.37 15.49
N ALA A 701 30.39 25.66 14.36
CA ALA A 701 30.25 24.20 14.29
C ALA A 701 31.45 23.45 14.87
N LEU A 702 32.68 24.01 14.79
CA LEU A 702 33.86 23.48 15.50
C LEU A 702 33.70 23.49 17.03
N GLY A 703 32.80 24.33 17.55
CA GLY A 703 32.39 24.36 18.96
C GLY A 703 31.37 23.29 19.36
N GLY A 704 30.92 22.46 18.40
CA GLY A 704 29.85 21.47 18.55
C GLY A 704 28.51 21.92 17.96
N GLU A 705 27.63 20.96 17.70
CA GLU A 705 26.30 21.15 17.08
C GLU A 705 25.47 22.26 17.72
N GLN A 706 25.51 22.34 19.06
CA GLN A 706 24.76 23.35 19.80
C GLN A 706 25.26 24.78 19.51
N ALA A 707 26.56 24.97 19.30
CA ALA A 707 27.13 26.30 19.06
C ALA A 707 26.78 26.82 17.66
N TRP A 708 26.88 25.96 16.65
CA TRP A 708 26.41 26.25 15.29
C TRP A 708 24.92 26.57 15.25
N SER A 709 24.08 25.71 15.83
CA SER A 709 22.63 25.89 15.84
C SER A 709 22.22 27.20 16.52
N ASN A 710 22.89 27.60 17.62
CA ASN A 710 22.64 28.87 18.29
C ASN A 710 22.99 30.08 17.41
N LEU A 711 24.10 30.01 16.67
CA LEU A 711 24.53 31.12 15.81
C LEU A 711 23.65 31.24 14.57
N TYR A 712 23.28 30.12 13.95
CA TYR A 712 22.36 30.11 12.82
C TYR A 712 21.06 30.82 13.19
N GLN A 713 20.52 30.47 14.36
CA GLN A 713 19.30 31.06 14.88
C GLN A 713 19.44 32.55 15.20
N GLN A 714 20.62 33.00 15.61
CA GLN A 714 20.87 34.42 15.80
C GLN A 714 20.88 35.20 14.48
N LEU A 715 21.42 34.62 13.41
CA LEU A 715 21.59 35.28 12.10
C LEU A 715 20.31 35.27 11.26
N TYR A 716 19.71 34.10 11.10
CA TYR A 716 18.57 33.88 10.21
C TYR A 716 17.23 33.82 10.95
N GLY A 717 17.26 33.82 12.29
CA GLY A 717 16.06 33.79 13.12
C GLY A 717 15.36 32.41 13.16
N THR A 718 15.94 31.38 12.55
CA THR A 718 15.40 30.01 12.45
C THR A 718 16.43 28.96 12.84
N LEU A 719 16.02 27.70 13.02
CA LEU A 719 16.98 26.60 13.16
C LEU A 719 17.50 26.18 11.77
N PRO A 720 18.72 25.63 11.66
CA PRO A 720 19.27 25.18 10.38
C PRO A 720 18.37 24.13 9.71
N PRO A 721 17.99 24.27 8.43
CA PRO A 721 17.19 23.26 7.70
C PRO A 721 18.02 22.09 7.13
N CYS A 722 19.35 22.19 7.20
CA CYS A 722 20.30 21.15 6.81
C CYS A 722 20.89 20.42 8.03
N SER A 723 21.59 19.30 7.78
CA SER A 723 22.21 18.52 8.86
C SER A 723 23.38 19.28 9.47
N TYR A 724 23.65 19.07 10.77
CA TYR A 724 24.91 19.51 11.37
C TYR A 724 26.13 18.91 10.66
N ASP A 725 25.95 17.73 10.07
CA ASP A 725 26.96 17.04 9.27
C ASP A 725 27.39 17.82 8.03
N ASN A 726 26.68 18.91 7.64
CA ASN A 726 27.17 19.85 6.62
C ASN A 726 28.51 20.46 7.00
N ASN A 727 28.82 20.51 8.31
CA ASN A 727 30.06 21.06 8.82
C ASN A 727 31.17 20.00 8.98
N ASP A 728 30.92 18.72 8.70
CA ASP A 728 31.95 17.66 8.63
C ASP A 728 32.46 17.62 7.17
N VAL A 729 33.28 18.61 6.83
CA VAL A 729 33.68 18.90 5.44
C VAL A 729 34.73 17.90 4.93
N ASP A 730 35.49 17.30 5.84
CA ASP A 730 36.48 16.26 5.52
C ASP A 730 35.88 14.83 5.50
N GLY A 731 34.70 14.65 6.11
CA GLY A 731 33.88 13.44 6.06
C GLY A 731 34.33 12.33 7.01
N GLN A 732 35.08 12.65 8.07
CA GLN A 732 35.63 11.67 9.00
C GLN A 732 34.74 11.37 10.23
N ASN A 733 33.44 11.68 10.15
CA ASN A 733 32.41 11.47 11.18
C ASN A 733 32.68 12.27 12.47
N GLY A 734 32.90 13.58 12.31
CA GLY A 734 32.87 14.55 13.40
C GLY A 734 33.50 15.90 13.04
N VAL A 735 32.79 16.99 13.34
CA VAL A 735 33.23 18.36 13.07
C VAL A 735 34.35 18.80 14.02
N ASN A 736 35.56 19.00 13.49
CA ASN A 736 36.76 19.33 14.23
C ASN A 736 37.78 20.15 13.38
N PHE A 737 38.97 20.45 13.93
CA PHE A 737 39.94 21.32 13.25
C PHE A 737 40.46 20.79 11.91
N ASP A 738 40.39 19.49 11.67
CA ASP A 738 40.80 18.88 10.41
C ASP A 738 39.84 19.23 9.25
N ASP A 739 38.63 19.72 9.54
CA ASP A 739 37.65 20.20 8.56
C ASP A 739 37.97 21.57 7.94
N ILE A 740 38.92 22.34 8.52
CA ILE A 740 39.18 23.73 8.11
C ILE A 740 39.78 23.82 6.71
N ASP A 741 40.85 23.06 6.44
CA ASP A 741 41.51 23.09 5.13
C ASP A 741 40.54 22.63 4.01
N PRO A 742 39.73 21.57 4.21
CA PRO A 742 38.63 21.18 3.32
C PRO A 742 37.56 22.26 3.12
N PHE A 743 37.10 22.92 4.18
CA PHE A 743 36.13 24.01 4.12
C PHE A 743 36.64 25.18 3.27
N VAL A 744 37.88 25.63 3.51
CA VAL A 744 38.50 26.73 2.74
C VAL A 744 38.65 26.37 1.26
N ALA A 745 38.91 25.10 0.94
CA ALA A 745 38.98 24.64 -0.45
C ALA A 745 37.62 24.64 -1.18
N ARG A 746 36.50 24.76 -0.46
CA ARG A 746 35.13 24.74 -1.00
C ARG A 746 34.52 26.12 -1.26
N ILE A 747 35.07 27.20 -0.69
CA ILE A 747 34.53 28.56 -0.85
C ILE A 747 34.41 28.96 -2.34
N GLY A 748 33.23 29.44 -2.70
CA GLY A 748 32.82 29.82 -4.05
C GLY A 748 32.17 28.69 -4.86
N GLN A 749 31.78 27.58 -4.22
CA GLN A 749 31.01 26.51 -4.86
C GLN A 749 29.51 26.71 -4.62
N ILE A 750 28.68 26.44 -5.63
CA ILE A 750 27.21 26.39 -5.47
C ILE A 750 26.81 24.93 -5.30
N CYS A 751 25.96 24.64 -4.32
CA CYS A 751 25.42 23.31 -4.08
C CYS A 751 24.50 22.94 -5.26
N PRO A 752 24.72 21.79 -5.90
CA PRO A 752 23.95 21.39 -7.08
C PRO A 752 22.48 21.03 -6.79
#